data_AF-A0A2D9SYA4-F1
#
_entry.id   AF-A0A2D9SYA4-F1
#
_cell.length_a   1.000
_cell.length_b   1.000
_cell.length_c   1.000
_cell.angle_alpha   90.00
_cell.angle_beta   90.00
_cell.angle_gamma   90.00
#
_symmetry.space_group_name_H-M   'P 1'
#
loop_
_entity.id
_entity.type
_entity.pdbx_description
1 polymer ?
#
loop_
_entity_poly.entity_id
_entity_poly.type
_entity_poly.pdbx_seq_one_letter_code
_entity_poly.pdbx_strand_id
1 'polypeptide(L)'
;MNATSQGDPVDLAEPRFDLRFQAGRGRLVLRRPVQAFPARVEALVLAVDLPKRFDLGRGIERLRHMRARVEEAAVEVRWRSLVQLAASVGVELSLRGLRGSRLALATRDEAGVLAAELDVLGDGADVVFGLRLLEWVREAPRPALERLVRRLSPLGLRWESTNGVFRLRRPLRGVLAETLLPSGHRLPEERQLGLTLELRRRGVVLKTSAESHPADLDRYRRQLAEPPAWLAAAMDGDPSPTAENDPSEIRPPWLRGDAVRARLEEELPGRREPLGTETVDALLDALWLHPMDGALWSEWANRLADRRDPAILRLVRALLDQSHREREPLVLEALTLAARAGVSASELQPLLAEAERVAPGSPHVGAMRAEATSDRAEAAELWVRAADAVDDDALAARWLRSAAEALRDLRGARAALGLAERAADRLPADVHAAVLLADLLAEVGDPEALSAAYARLLEVDPRDDDAEEVWERGLARAASHHVQQGREDRARPFLAALDDRSSVAPPPEAVAGFDEVDLDAVESLAPESGEIELDAPEDGLSGIHEDAGAGDDDGDWPKSEIWEAPPKDLADDEEVFDDEWSASEVWDAEPRLADRRGEDAEPAPEAEAPISGTHMAPPDEEPVQMTQVGVADEDMRELLEDVRGSSDPAGLLEGALEGALDNGDEDAVRRVLMVLDRLATITENDVLRTRALEWLASLE
;
A
#
# COMPACT_ATOMS: atom_id res chain seq x y z
N MET A 1 -4.00 6.97 -14.82
CA MET A 1 -2.76 6.60 -15.52
C MET A 1 -2.11 5.43 -14.77
N ASN A 2 -1.35 4.58 -15.45
CA ASN A 2 -0.94 3.28 -14.90
C ASN A 2 0.38 3.38 -14.10
N ALA A 3 0.29 3.37 -12.77
CA ALA A 3 1.44 3.17 -11.90
C ALA A 3 1.81 1.67 -11.86
N THR A 4 2.56 1.20 -12.86
CA THR A 4 3.08 -0.18 -12.88
C THR A 4 4.16 -0.34 -11.82
N SER A 5 3.75 -0.74 -10.62
CA SER A 5 4.66 -1.20 -9.57
C SER A 5 5.53 -2.34 -10.10
N GLN A 6 6.84 -2.13 -10.15
CA GLN A 6 7.82 -3.18 -10.45
C GLN A 6 7.89 -4.16 -9.26
N GLY A 7 6.97 -5.12 -9.24
CA GLY A 7 7.23 -6.38 -8.56
C GLY A 7 8.21 -7.20 -9.39
N ASP A 8 9.19 -7.83 -8.74
CA ASP A 8 10.09 -8.79 -9.41
C ASP A 8 9.27 -9.85 -10.18
N PRO A 9 9.72 -10.27 -11.38
CA PRO A 9 9.06 -11.35 -12.10
C PRO A 9 9.03 -12.60 -11.22
N VAL A 10 7.85 -13.15 -10.98
CA VAL A 10 7.65 -14.33 -10.12
C VAL A 10 8.17 -15.57 -10.86
N ASP A 11 9.47 -15.80 -10.75
CA ASP A 11 10.14 -17.00 -11.26
C ASP A 11 9.62 -18.22 -10.48
N LEU A 12 8.63 -18.92 -11.05
CA LEU A 12 7.94 -20.07 -10.46
C LEU A 12 8.85 -21.29 -10.39
N ALA A 13 9.78 -21.23 -9.43
CA ALA A 13 10.88 -22.15 -9.27
C ALA A 13 10.42 -23.60 -9.03
N GLU A 14 10.56 -24.45 -10.06
CA GLU A 14 10.15 -25.85 -10.06
C GLU A 14 10.44 -26.58 -8.72
N PRO A 15 9.46 -27.29 -8.13
CA PRO A 15 9.61 -27.99 -6.86
C PRO A 15 10.57 -29.19 -7.02
N ARG A 16 11.65 -29.18 -6.24
CA ARG A 16 12.70 -30.21 -6.30
C ARG A 16 12.62 -31.10 -5.07
N PHE A 17 12.53 -32.40 -5.27
CA PHE A 17 12.39 -33.40 -4.21
C PHE A 17 13.61 -34.34 -4.13
N ASP A 18 14.07 -34.60 -2.92
CA ASP A 18 14.97 -35.72 -2.61
C ASP A 18 14.12 -36.99 -2.41
N LEU A 19 14.45 -38.07 -3.12
CA LEU A 19 13.90 -39.39 -2.81
C LEU A 19 14.68 -40.03 -1.66
N ARG A 20 14.00 -40.35 -0.56
CA ARG A 20 14.54 -40.99 0.64
C ARG A 20 13.80 -42.29 0.91
N PHE A 21 14.49 -43.29 1.46
CA PHE A 21 13.90 -44.57 1.84
C PHE A 21 13.93 -44.72 3.37
N GLN A 22 12.77 -44.90 3.99
CA GLN A 22 12.65 -45.00 5.45
C GLN A 22 11.57 -46.02 5.83
N ALA A 23 11.88 -46.92 6.76
CA ALA A 23 11.00 -48.02 7.19
C ALA A 23 10.37 -48.84 6.02
N GLY A 24 11.12 -49.01 4.91
CA GLY A 24 10.65 -49.72 3.72
C GLY A 24 9.70 -48.94 2.80
N ARG A 25 9.45 -47.65 3.07
CA ARG A 25 8.63 -46.75 2.23
C ARG A 25 9.51 -45.73 1.50
N GLY A 26 9.05 -45.30 0.33
CA GLY A 26 9.61 -44.14 -0.37
C GLY A 26 9.01 -42.84 0.15
N ARG A 27 9.86 -41.85 0.38
CA ARG A 27 9.48 -40.49 0.78
C ARG A 27 10.10 -39.48 -0.19
N LEU A 28 9.30 -38.57 -0.73
CA LEU A 28 9.78 -37.39 -1.43
C LEU A 28 9.82 -36.23 -0.44
N VAL A 29 11.02 -35.70 -0.17
CA VAL A 29 11.23 -34.56 0.72
C VAL A 29 11.58 -33.34 -0.12
N LEU A 30 10.81 -32.25 0.01
CA LEU A 30 11.07 -31.00 -0.69
C LEU A 30 12.44 -30.44 -0.25
N ARG A 31 13.34 -30.24 -1.21
CA ARG A 31 14.75 -29.91 -0.98
C ARG A 31 14.99 -28.42 -0.65
N ARG A 32 14.11 -27.54 -1.09
CA ARG A 32 14.15 -26.08 -0.85
C ARG A 32 12.72 -25.54 -0.80
N PRO A 33 12.44 -24.47 -0.04
CA PRO A 33 11.15 -23.79 -0.10
C PRO A 33 10.75 -23.38 -1.52
N VAL A 34 9.46 -23.41 -1.82
CA VAL A 34 8.89 -23.04 -3.13
C VAL A 34 7.83 -21.95 -2.95
N GLN A 35 7.90 -20.90 -3.77
CA GLN A 35 6.91 -19.83 -3.80
C GLN A 35 5.81 -20.18 -4.80
N ALA A 36 4.55 -20.18 -4.36
CA ALA A 36 3.37 -20.42 -5.19
C ALA A 36 2.22 -19.55 -4.66
N PHE A 37 1.96 -18.41 -5.33
CA PHE A 37 1.06 -17.37 -4.83
C PHE A 37 -0.32 -17.94 -4.44
N PRO A 38 -0.90 -17.56 -3.27
CA PRO A 38 -0.46 -16.54 -2.31
C PRO A 38 0.54 -17.03 -1.23
N ALA A 39 1.09 -18.24 -1.39
CA ALA A 39 1.78 -18.98 -0.33
C ALA A 39 3.26 -19.30 -0.64
N ARG A 40 3.97 -19.78 0.38
CA ARG A 40 5.31 -20.36 0.30
C ARG A 40 5.31 -21.70 1.02
N VAL A 41 5.56 -22.78 0.28
CA VAL A 41 5.74 -24.12 0.85
C VAL A 41 7.15 -24.21 1.38
N GLU A 42 7.32 -24.08 2.70
CA GLU A 42 8.62 -24.13 3.38
C GLU A 42 9.13 -25.58 3.50
N ALA A 43 8.23 -26.52 3.79
CA ALA A 43 8.52 -27.94 3.87
C ALA A 43 7.35 -28.77 3.32
N LEU A 44 7.67 -29.90 2.69
CA LEU A 44 6.70 -30.88 2.22
C LEU A 44 7.36 -32.27 2.17
N VAL A 45 6.75 -33.25 2.83
CA VAL A 45 7.13 -34.66 2.82
C VAL A 45 5.96 -35.49 2.33
N LEU A 46 6.18 -36.22 1.23
CA LEU A 46 5.17 -37.08 0.62
C LEU A 46 5.59 -38.55 0.71
N ALA A 47 4.77 -39.40 1.32
CA ALA A 47 4.88 -40.84 1.18
C ALA A 47 4.44 -41.26 -0.24
N VAL A 48 5.23 -42.11 -0.90
CA VAL A 48 4.93 -42.64 -2.24
C VAL A 48 4.84 -44.16 -2.20
N ASP A 49 3.75 -44.71 -2.77
CA ASP A 49 3.49 -46.15 -2.84
C ASP A 49 4.39 -46.81 -3.91
N LEU A 50 5.68 -46.96 -3.60
CA LEU A 50 6.66 -47.56 -4.50
C LEU A 50 6.42 -49.08 -4.72
N PRO A 51 6.48 -49.59 -5.96
CA PRO A 51 6.39 -51.02 -6.23
C PRO A 51 7.64 -51.77 -5.70
N LYS A 52 7.47 -53.05 -5.36
CA LYS A 52 8.53 -53.94 -4.81
C LYS A 52 9.82 -54.03 -5.64
N ARG A 53 9.78 -53.61 -6.92
CA ARG A 53 10.95 -53.36 -7.77
C ARG A 53 10.70 -52.02 -8.47
N PHE A 54 11.45 -50.99 -8.10
CA PHE A 54 11.42 -49.68 -8.73
C PHE A 54 12.76 -49.42 -9.44
N ASP A 55 12.70 -49.11 -10.73
CA ASP A 55 13.88 -48.88 -11.57
C ASP A 55 14.20 -47.38 -11.61
N LEU A 56 15.18 -46.96 -10.79
CA LEU A 56 15.67 -45.58 -10.72
C LEU A 56 16.24 -45.09 -12.07
N GLY A 57 16.72 -46.00 -12.93
CA GLY A 57 17.25 -45.68 -14.26
C GLY A 57 16.17 -45.29 -15.27
N ARG A 58 14.89 -45.57 -15.00
CA ARG A 58 13.74 -45.19 -15.85
C ARG A 58 13.10 -43.85 -15.49
N GLY A 59 13.84 -43.01 -14.77
CA GLY A 59 13.56 -41.58 -14.60
C GLY A 59 12.80 -41.20 -13.32
N ILE A 60 13.33 -40.20 -12.63
CA ILE A 60 12.68 -39.51 -11.50
C ILE A 60 11.31 -38.93 -11.91
N GLU A 61 11.15 -38.58 -13.19
CA GLU A 61 9.87 -38.14 -13.80
C GLU A 61 8.70 -39.08 -13.50
N ARG A 62 8.93 -40.40 -13.43
CA ARG A 62 7.86 -41.36 -13.09
C ARG A 62 7.25 -41.10 -11.72
N LEU A 63 8.03 -40.56 -10.77
CA LEU A 63 7.57 -40.22 -9.42
C LEU A 63 6.56 -39.06 -9.45
N ARG A 64 6.59 -38.18 -10.48
CA ARG A 64 5.62 -37.08 -10.64
C ARG A 64 4.19 -37.61 -10.75
N HIS A 65 3.97 -38.73 -11.45
CA HIS A 65 2.63 -39.25 -11.73
C HIS A 65 2.12 -40.29 -10.71
N MET A 66 2.96 -40.69 -9.74
CA MET A 66 2.58 -41.69 -8.73
C MET A 66 1.52 -41.18 -7.76
N ARG A 67 0.79 -42.10 -7.13
CA ARG A 67 -0.05 -41.77 -5.98
C ARG A 67 0.87 -41.51 -4.79
N ALA A 68 0.63 -40.39 -4.11
CA ALA A 68 1.37 -39.96 -2.94
C ALA A 68 0.40 -39.47 -1.87
N ARG A 69 0.80 -39.59 -0.60
CA ARG A 69 0.12 -38.99 0.56
C ARG A 69 1.01 -37.94 1.18
N VAL A 70 0.43 -36.84 1.64
CA VAL A 70 1.16 -35.93 2.52
C VAL A 70 1.40 -36.64 3.85
N GLU A 71 2.64 -36.62 4.34
CA GLU A 71 2.99 -37.00 5.72
C GLU A 71 3.32 -35.75 6.55
N GLU A 72 3.94 -34.75 5.94
CA GLU A 72 4.28 -33.47 6.57
C GLU A 72 4.15 -32.33 5.53
N ALA A 73 3.62 -31.18 5.93
CA ALA A 73 3.72 -29.93 5.18
C ALA A 73 3.78 -28.73 6.14
N ALA A 74 4.58 -27.72 5.77
CA ALA A 74 4.61 -26.41 6.40
C ALA A 74 4.52 -25.33 5.31
N VAL A 75 3.51 -24.47 5.43
CA VAL A 75 3.16 -23.46 4.41
C VAL A 75 3.01 -22.10 5.07
N GLU A 76 3.88 -21.14 4.73
CA GLU A 76 3.69 -19.73 5.09
C GLU A 76 2.73 -19.06 4.09
N VAL A 77 1.75 -18.32 4.58
CA VAL A 77 0.87 -17.47 3.77
C VAL A 77 0.94 -16.06 4.34
N ARG A 78 1.39 -15.09 3.55
CA ARG A 78 1.63 -13.71 4.00
C ARG A 78 0.35 -12.89 3.95
N TRP A 79 0.17 -11.99 4.93
CA TRP A 79 -1.03 -11.13 4.98
C TRP A 79 -1.19 -10.29 3.71
N ARG A 80 -0.10 -9.68 3.21
CA ARG A 80 -0.09 -8.95 1.93
C ARG A 80 -0.56 -9.81 0.74
N SER A 81 -0.17 -11.07 0.68
CA SER A 81 -0.55 -11.97 -0.42
C SER A 81 -2.01 -12.41 -0.35
N LEU A 82 -2.59 -12.54 0.85
CA LEU A 82 -4.04 -12.75 1.02
C LEU A 82 -4.85 -11.49 0.68
N VAL A 83 -4.36 -10.30 1.04
CA VAL A 83 -4.99 -9.02 0.65
C VAL A 83 -4.94 -8.84 -0.87
N GLN A 84 -3.81 -9.16 -1.52
CA GLN A 84 -3.70 -9.15 -2.99
C GLN A 84 -4.66 -10.15 -3.66
N LEU A 85 -4.80 -11.37 -3.13
CA LEU A 85 -5.76 -12.35 -3.62
C LEU A 85 -7.21 -11.86 -3.47
N ALA A 86 -7.54 -11.27 -2.31
CA ALA A 86 -8.87 -10.73 -2.06
C ALA A 86 -9.22 -9.56 -3.00
N ALA A 87 -8.27 -8.65 -3.24
CA ALA A 87 -8.41 -7.58 -4.20
C ALA A 87 -8.70 -8.10 -5.62
N SER A 88 -8.07 -9.20 -6.04
CA SER A 88 -8.32 -9.81 -7.36
C SER A 88 -9.73 -10.40 -7.54
N VAL A 89 -10.49 -10.58 -6.45
CA VAL A 89 -11.92 -10.97 -6.47
C VAL A 89 -12.84 -9.86 -5.94
N GLY A 90 -12.39 -8.61 -5.96
CA GLY A 90 -13.22 -7.44 -5.60
C GLY A 90 -13.49 -7.28 -4.10
N VAL A 91 -12.69 -7.91 -3.24
CA VAL A 91 -12.83 -7.85 -1.77
C VAL A 91 -11.67 -7.05 -1.18
N GLU A 92 -11.94 -5.82 -0.74
CA GLU A 92 -11.01 -5.03 0.07
C GLU A 92 -10.86 -5.68 1.45
N LEU A 93 -9.63 -5.99 1.89
CA LEU A 93 -9.35 -6.57 3.21
C LEU A 93 -8.19 -5.86 3.93
N SER A 94 -8.41 -5.53 5.20
CA SER A 94 -7.36 -5.37 6.22
C SER A 94 -7.20 -6.69 6.98
N LEU A 95 -5.97 -7.19 7.18
CA LEU A 95 -5.68 -8.41 7.95
C LEU A 95 -4.52 -8.21 8.94
N ARG A 96 -4.73 -8.57 10.22
CA ARG A 96 -3.71 -8.44 11.27
C ARG A 96 -3.73 -9.62 12.25
N GLY A 97 -2.58 -10.28 12.43
CA GLY A 97 -2.41 -11.26 13.51
C GLY A 97 -2.43 -10.57 14.88
N LEU A 98 -3.25 -11.09 15.80
CA LEU A 98 -3.30 -10.69 17.22
C LEU A 98 -2.52 -11.70 18.08
N ARG A 99 -2.54 -11.56 19.41
CA ARG A 99 -1.91 -12.53 20.33
C ARG A 99 -2.68 -13.86 20.32
N GLY A 100 -1.94 -14.98 20.24
CA GLY A 100 -2.51 -16.33 20.21
C GLY A 100 -3.07 -16.71 18.83
N SER A 101 -4.15 -17.49 18.81
CA SER A 101 -4.83 -17.96 17.60
C SER A 101 -5.80 -16.94 16.98
N ARG A 102 -5.65 -15.64 17.25
CA ARG A 102 -6.62 -14.61 16.87
C ARG A 102 -6.20 -13.78 15.66
N LEU A 103 -7.13 -13.57 14.74
CA LEU A 103 -7.01 -12.76 13.53
C LEU A 103 -8.00 -11.59 13.59
N ALA A 104 -7.47 -10.39 13.41
CA ALA A 104 -8.22 -9.18 13.12
C ALA A 104 -8.48 -9.07 11.61
N LEU A 105 -9.72 -8.84 11.21
CA LEU A 105 -10.16 -8.61 9.84
C LEU A 105 -11.05 -7.37 9.76
N ALA A 106 -10.84 -6.53 8.74
CA ALA A 106 -11.82 -5.53 8.31
C ALA A 106 -12.02 -5.58 6.78
N THR A 107 -13.20 -5.20 6.31
CA THR A 107 -13.57 -5.18 4.88
C THR A 107 -14.60 -4.09 4.60
N ARG A 108 -14.58 -3.51 3.41
CA ARG A 108 -15.55 -2.48 2.98
C ARG A 108 -16.62 -3.07 2.06
N ASP A 109 -17.85 -2.59 2.18
CA ASP A 109 -18.93 -2.79 1.20
C ASP A 109 -19.61 -1.45 0.83
N GLU A 110 -20.64 -1.51 -0.01
CA GLU A 110 -21.42 -0.35 -0.49
C GLU A 110 -22.06 0.49 0.64
N ALA A 111 -22.26 -0.10 1.83
CA ALA A 111 -22.91 0.57 2.95
C ALA A 111 -21.92 1.06 4.02
N GLY A 112 -20.70 0.50 4.11
CA GLY A 112 -19.68 0.95 5.06
C GLY A 112 -18.58 -0.06 5.32
N VAL A 113 -17.95 0.02 6.50
CA VAL A 113 -16.92 -0.92 6.95
C VAL A 113 -17.53 -1.98 7.87
N LEU A 114 -17.07 -3.23 7.68
CA LEU A 114 -17.38 -4.42 8.46
C LEU A 114 -16.10 -4.92 9.13
N ALA A 115 -16.22 -5.36 10.37
CA ALA A 115 -15.10 -5.33 11.31
C ALA A 115 -15.19 -6.53 12.29
N ALA A 116 -14.22 -7.44 12.28
CA ALA A 116 -14.36 -8.76 12.93
C ALA A 116 -13.10 -9.29 13.61
N GLU A 117 -13.25 -9.81 14.85
CA GLU A 117 -12.23 -10.64 15.52
C GLU A 117 -12.57 -12.13 15.34
N LEU A 118 -11.60 -12.91 14.84
CA LEU A 118 -11.75 -14.31 14.47
C LEU A 118 -10.75 -15.19 15.25
N ASP A 119 -11.18 -16.29 15.86
CA ASP A 119 -10.29 -17.38 16.27
C ASP A 119 -9.99 -18.28 15.06
N VAL A 120 -8.72 -18.43 14.70
CA VAL A 120 -8.24 -19.27 13.60
C VAL A 120 -7.84 -20.64 14.12
N LEU A 121 -8.59 -21.67 13.70
CA LEU A 121 -8.55 -23.02 14.26
C LEU A 121 -8.43 -24.08 13.15
N GLY A 122 -7.87 -25.25 13.49
CA GLY A 122 -7.90 -26.42 12.60
C GLY A 122 -9.10 -27.31 12.90
N ASP A 123 -9.71 -27.88 11.86
CA ASP A 123 -10.74 -28.93 11.99
C ASP A 123 -10.46 -30.04 10.98
N GLY A 124 -9.63 -31.01 11.39
CA GLY A 124 -9.05 -31.98 10.47
C GLY A 124 -8.25 -31.28 9.37
N ALA A 125 -8.62 -31.53 8.11
CA ALA A 125 -7.98 -30.91 6.95
C ALA A 125 -8.56 -29.51 6.59
N ASP A 126 -9.58 -29.02 7.30
CA ASP A 126 -10.16 -27.69 7.09
C ASP A 126 -9.55 -26.66 8.05
N VAL A 127 -9.69 -25.37 7.71
CA VAL A 127 -9.41 -24.25 8.61
C VAL A 127 -10.73 -23.54 8.92
N VAL A 128 -10.95 -23.25 10.20
CA VAL A 128 -12.18 -22.66 10.74
C VAL A 128 -11.85 -21.33 11.39
N PHE A 129 -12.65 -20.31 11.11
CA PHE A 129 -12.55 -18.96 11.63
C PHE A 129 -13.78 -18.69 12.50
N GLY A 130 -13.63 -18.85 13.81
CA GLY A 130 -14.68 -18.67 14.78
C GLY A 130 -14.91 -17.19 15.11
N LEU A 131 -16.12 -16.68 14.87
CA LEU A 131 -16.43 -15.26 15.00
C LEU A 131 -16.61 -14.88 16.49
N ARG A 132 -15.65 -14.12 17.04
CA ARG A 132 -15.68 -13.64 18.43
C ARG A 132 -16.41 -12.30 18.57
N LEU A 133 -16.22 -11.42 17.60
CA LEU A 133 -16.72 -10.05 17.58
C LEU A 133 -17.09 -9.68 16.14
N LEU A 134 -18.19 -8.97 15.99
CA LEU A 134 -18.57 -8.29 14.75
C LEU A 134 -19.07 -6.89 15.10
N GLU A 135 -18.45 -5.89 14.50
CA GLU A 135 -18.81 -4.48 14.56
C GLU A 135 -18.92 -3.95 13.12
N TRP A 136 -19.57 -2.80 12.95
CA TRP A 136 -19.78 -2.18 11.64
C TRP A 136 -20.00 -0.68 11.80
N VAL A 137 -19.74 0.06 10.72
CA VAL A 137 -20.11 1.47 10.58
C VAL A 137 -21.30 1.57 9.64
N ARG A 138 -22.19 2.52 9.92
CA ARG A 138 -23.50 2.75 9.30
C ARG A 138 -24.53 1.64 9.47
N GLU A 139 -25.75 2.06 9.75
CA GLU A 139 -26.93 1.24 9.54
C GLU A 139 -27.06 0.90 8.04
N ALA A 140 -27.44 -0.34 7.77
CA ALA A 140 -27.65 -0.87 6.43
C ALA A 140 -28.95 -1.69 6.39
N PRO A 141 -29.64 -1.78 5.23
CA PRO A 141 -30.86 -2.57 5.09
C PRO A 141 -30.63 -4.10 5.15
N ARG A 142 -29.39 -4.55 5.33
CA ARG A 142 -28.99 -5.94 5.55
C ARG A 142 -28.21 -6.06 6.86
N PRO A 143 -28.44 -7.08 7.70
CA PRO A 143 -27.65 -7.30 8.91
C PRO A 143 -26.15 -7.41 8.63
N ALA A 144 -25.32 -6.89 9.54
CA ALA A 144 -23.87 -6.85 9.38
C ALA A 144 -23.22 -8.22 9.14
N LEU A 145 -23.76 -9.29 9.71
CA LEU A 145 -23.27 -10.64 9.44
C LEU A 145 -23.58 -11.08 8.01
N GLU A 146 -24.78 -10.80 7.49
CA GLU A 146 -25.12 -11.15 6.10
C GLU A 146 -24.21 -10.41 5.11
N ARG A 147 -23.95 -9.13 5.38
CA ARG A 147 -22.97 -8.31 4.67
C ARG A 147 -21.58 -8.95 4.70
N LEU A 148 -21.08 -9.34 5.89
CA LEU A 148 -19.76 -9.97 6.05
C LEU A 148 -19.69 -11.33 5.30
N VAL A 149 -20.73 -12.16 5.42
CA VAL A 149 -20.81 -13.45 4.73
C VAL A 149 -20.78 -13.25 3.22
N ARG A 150 -21.50 -12.26 2.68
CA ARG A 150 -21.46 -11.91 1.26
C ARG A 150 -20.07 -11.42 0.81
N ARG A 151 -19.36 -10.63 1.63
CA ARG A 151 -18.00 -10.14 1.31
C ARG A 151 -16.91 -11.21 1.43
N LEU A 152 -17.03 -12.17 2.34
CA LEU A 152 -16.04 -13.25 2.50
C LEU A 152 -16.28 -14.47 1.59
N SER A 153 -17.50 -14.67 1.08
CA SER A 153 -17.84 -15.82 0.21
C SER A 153 -16.96 -15.97 -1.05
N PRO A 154 -16.56 -14.90 -1.78
CA PRO A 154 -15.65 -14.99 -2.93
C PRO A 154 -14.27 -15.59 -2.60
N LEU A 155 -13.85 -15.52 -1.33
CA LEU A 155 -12.59 -16.07 -0.83
C LEU A 155 -12.66 -17.58 -0.55
N GLY A 156 -13.79 -18.23 -0.88
CA GLY A 156 -14.06 -19.64 -0.57
C GLY A 156 -14.48 -19.91 0.89
N LEU A 157 -14.60 -18.87 1.72
CA LEU A 157 -15.06 -18.96 3.10
C LEU A 157 -16.58 -19.20 3.14
N ARG A 158 -17.01 -20.31 3.73
CA ARG A 158 -18.43 -20.66 3.86
C ARG A 158 -18.91 -20.49 5.30
N TRP A 159 -19.99 -19.76 5.51
CA TRP A 159 -20.63 -19.64 6.82
C TRP A 159 -21.28 -20.95 7.26
N GLU A 160 -21.12 -21.29 8.54
CA GLU A 160 -21.68 -22.47 9.18
C GLU A 160 -22.42 -22.04 10.46
N SER A 161 -23.69 -21.61 10.30
CA SER A 161 -24.50 -21.01 11.36
C SER A 161 -24.60 -21.87 12.62
N THR A 162 -24.67 -23.20 12.49
CA THR A 162 -24.72 -24.15 13.62
C THR A 162 -23.56 -24.02 14.60
N ASN A 163 -22.42 -23.46 14.18
CA ASN A 163 -21.25 -23.25 15.03
C ASN A 163 -20.82 -21.78 15.13
N GLY A 164 -21.47 -20.85 14.40
CA GLY A 164 -21.07 -19.44 14.37
C GLY A 164 -19.68 -19.22 13.77
N VAL A 165 -19.32 -19.97 12.71
CA VAL A 165 -17.96 -19.96 12.13
C VAL A 165 -17.96 -19.81 10.60
N PHE A 166 -16.87 -19.28 10.06
CA PHE A 166 -16.53 -19.45 8.64
C PHE A 166 -15.59 -20.65 8.47
N ARG A 167 -15.83 -21.49 7.46
CA ARG A 167 -15.03 -22.67 7.14
C ARG A 167 -14.37 -22.51 5.76
N LEU A 168 -13.05 -22.57 5.74
CA LEU A 168 -12.24 -22.71 4.51
C LEU A 168 -11.88 -24.19 4.33
N ARG A 169 -12.44 -24.83 3.30
CA ARG A 169 -12.29 -26.27 3.10
C ARG A 169 -10.96 -26.63 2.45
N ARG A 170 -10.18 -27.51 3.10
CA ARG A 170 -8.92 -28.08 2.58
C ARG A 170 -7.94 -27.06 1.95
N PRO A 171 -7.58 -25.95 2.61
CA PRO A 171 -6.75 -24.89 1.99
C PRO A 171 -5.36 -25.37 1.53
N LEU A 172 -4.76 -26.34 2.24
CA LEU A 172 -3.51 -26.98 1.82
C LEU A 172 -3.63 -27.61 0.42
N ARG A 173 -4.83 -28.07 0.02
CA ARG A 173 -5.07 -28.63 -1.32
C ARG A 173 -4.91 -27.60 -2.43
N GLY A 174 -5.37 -26.36 -2.20
CA GLY A 174 -5.22 -25.27 -3.16
C GLY A 174 -3.74 -24.94 -3.35
N VAL A 175 -3.02 -24.69 -2.26
CA VAL A 175 -1.57 -24.40 -2.32
C VAL A 175 -0.78 -25.54 -2.99
N LEU A 176 -1.09 -26.80 -2.68
CA LEU A 176 -0.44 -27.94 -3.34
C LEU A 176 -0.88 -28.11 -4.81
N ALA A 177 -2.03 -27.61 -5.23
CA ALA A 177 -2.42 -27.58 -6.64
C ALA A 177 -1.54 -26.58 -7.41
N GLU A 178 -1.48 -25.32 -6.95
CA GLU A 178 -0.65 -24.27 -7.54
C GLU A 178 0.85 -24.63 -7.52
N THR A 179 1.33 -25.28 -6.46
CA THR A 179 2.76 -25.66 -6.35
C THR A 179 3.15 -26.84 -7.25
N LEU A 180 2.26 -27.81 -7.46
CA LEU A 180 2.64 -29.12 -8.02
C LEU A 180 2.11 -29.36 -9.45
N LEU A 181 0.88 -28.93 -9.76
CA LEU A 181 0.26 -29.19 -11.06
C LEU A 181 1.01 -28.54 -12.25
N PRO A 182 1.51 -27.29 -12.17
CA PRO A 182 2.29 -26.69 -13.27
C PRO A 182 3.56 -27.46 -13.62
N SER A 183 4.09 -28.25 -12.67
CA SER A 183 5.28 -29.09 -12.85
C SER A 183 4.94 -30.55 -13.20
N GLY A 184 3.70 -30.85 -13.56
CA GLY A 184 3.23 -32.19 -13.95
C GLY A 184 3.15 -33.21 -12.80
N HIS A 185 3.26 -32.76 -11.54
CA HIS A 185 3.11 -33.63 -10.37
C HIS A 185 1.63 -33.90 -10.07
N ARG A 186 1.32 -35.14 -9.70
CA ARG A 186 0.00 -35.55 -9.22
C ARG A 186 -0.23 -34.97 -7.82
N LEU A 187 -1.36 -34.28 -7.66
CA LEU A 187 -1.81 -33.75 -6.37
C LEU A 187 -1.98 -34.89 -5.33
N PRO A 188 -1.29 -34.84 -4.18
CA PRO A 188 -1.33 -35.91 -3.17
C PRO A 188 -2.66 -35.97 -2.40
N GLU A 189 -2.84 -37.06 -1.66
CA GLU A 189 -3.91 -37.23 -0.67
C GLU A 189 -3.48 -36.67 0.70
N GLU A 190 -4.29 -35.76 1.24
CA GLU A 190 -4.07 -34.97 2.46
C GLU A 190 -5.17 -35.18 3.52
N ARG A 191 -6.25 -35.87 3.16
CA ARG A 191 -7.50 -36.05 3.93
C ARG A 191 -7.38 -36.65 5.35
N GLN A 192 -6.23 -37.23 5.69
CA GLN A 192 -6.01 -37.94 6.96
C GLN A 192 -5.20 -37.13 7.98
N LEU A 193 -4.78 -35.91 7.62
CA LEU A 193 -3.99 -35.04 8.48
C LEU A 193 -4.87 -34.01 9.19
N GLY A 194 -4.47 -33.65 10.41
CA GLY A 194 -4.91 -32.41 11.03
C GLY A 194 -4.12 -31.21 10.50
N LEU A 195 -4.69 -30.02 10.55
CA LEU A 195 -3.97 -28.76 10.41
C LEU A 195 -3.82 -28.08 11.77
N THR A 196 -2.63 -27.56 12.04
CA THR A 196 -2.34 -26.62 13.13
C THR A 196 -1.87 -25.29 12.54
N LEU A 197 -2.18 -24.18 13.20
CA LEU A 197 -1.94 -22.84 12.66
C LEU A 197 -1.10 -22.02 13.63
N GLU A 198 -0.07 -21.37 13.11
CA GLU A 198 0.81 -20.46 13.84
C GLU A 198 0.65 -19.05 13.24
N LEU A 199 -0.06 -18.16 13.95
CA LEU A 199 -0.21 -16.77 13.52
C LEU A 199 1.07 -15.98 13.81
N ARG A 200 1.52 -15.19 12.84
CA ARG A 200 2.72 -14.35 12.90
C ARG A 200 2.37 -12.90 12.53
N ARG A 201 3.25 -11.96 12.91
CA ARG A 201 3.09 -10.52 12.60
C ARG A 201 2.95 -10.22 11.09
N ARG A 202 3.46 -11.08 10.20
CA ARG A 202 3.45 -10.89 8.74
C ARG A 202 2.67 -11.97 7.93
N GLY A 203 2.10 -12.98 8.59
CA GLY A 203 1.37 -14.07 7.92
C GLY A 203 0.89 -15.16 8.88
N VAL A 204 0.37 -16.25 8.34
CA VAL A 204 0.08 -17.50 9.07
C VAL A 204 0.97 -18.62 8.52
N VAL A 205 1.44 -19.52 9.39
CA VAL A 205 2.01 -20.80 8.95
C VAL A 205 1.01 -21.91 9.23
N LEU A 206 0.57 -22.60 8.18
CA LEU A 206 -0.19 -23.83 8.28
C LEU A 206 0.81 -24.99 8.39
N LYS A 207 0.65 -25.82 9.42
CA LYS A 207 1.44 -27.05 9.62
C LYS A 207 0.50 -28.24 9.66
N THR A 208 0.95 -29.39 9.16
CA THR A 208 0.20 -30.64 9.30
C THR A 208 0.53 -31.34 10.60
N SER A 209 -0.49 -31.90 11.26
CA SER A 209 -0.36 -32.80 12.40
C SER A 209 -0.76 -34.22 12.00
N ALA A 210 -0.01 -35.21 12.49
CA ALA A 210 -0.40 -36.62 12.43
C ALA A 210 -1.62 -36.93 13.33
N GLU A 211 -1.86 -36.10 14.35
CA GLU A 211 -3.05 -36.15 15.18
C GLU A 211 -4.04 -35.06 14.76
N SER A 212 -5.17 -35.49 14.17
CA SER A 212 -6.31 -34.61 13.94
C SER A 212 -6.96 -34.24 15.28
N HIS A 213 -6.86 -32.98 15.68
CA HIS A 213 -7.42 -32.48 16.94
C HIS A 213 -8.78 -31.76 16.73
N PRO A 214 -9.94 -32.43 16.85
CA PRO A 214 -11.24 -31.74 16.96
C PRO A 214 -11.36 -30.92 18.25
N ALA A 215 -10.43 -31.13 19.20
CA ALA A 215 -10.38 -30.50 20.51
C ALA A 215 -10.35 -28.96 20.48
N ASP A 216 -9.89 -28.34 19.39
CA ASP A 216 -9.86 -26.88 19.24
C ASP A 216 -11.22 -26.29 18.82
N LEU A 217 -11.95 -26.92 17.90
CA LEU A 217 -13.34 -26.53 17.62
C LEU A 217 -14.24 -26.80 18.85
N ASP A 218 -14.03 -27.90 19.56
CA ASP A 218 -14.74 -28.18 20.81
C ASP A 218 -14.27 -27.29 21.99
N ARG A 219 -13.07 -26.71 21.94
CA ARG A 219 -12.62 -25.66 22.86
C ARG A 219 -13.30 -24.34 22.55
N TYR A 220 -13.41 -23.96 21.28
CA TYR A 220 -14.16 -22.78 20.83
C TYR A 220 -15.64 -22.86 21.21
N ARG A 221 -16.32 -23.99 20.91
CA ARG A 221 -17.70 -24.26 21.36
C ARG A 221 -17.90 -24.09 22.87
N ARG A 222 -16.93 -24.53 23.69
CA ARG A 222 -16.96 -24.36 25.15
C ARG A 222 -16.67 -22.93 25.61
N GLN A 223 -15.95 -22.12 24.83
CA GLN A 223 -15.80 -20.69 25.08
C GLN A 223 -17.05 -19.89 24.66
N LEU A 224 -17.78 -20.36 23.65
CA LEU A 224 -19.09 -19.82 23.21
C LEU A 224 -20.28 -20.57 23.85
N ALA A 225 -20.12 -21.12 25.05
CA ALA A 225 -21.24 -21.72 25.79
C ALA A 225 -22.34 -20.68 26.11
N GLU A 226 -21.96 -19.40 26.20
CA GLU A 226 -22.84 -18.23 26.17
C GLU A 226 -22.38 -17.32 25.00
N PRO A 227 -22.95 -17.46 23.79
CA PRO A 227 -22.59 -16.61 22.66
C PRO A 227 -23.11 -15.18 22.85
N PRO A 228 -22.45 -14.14 22.30
CA PRO A 228 -22.97 -12.78 22.29
C PRO A 228 -24.39 -12.73 21.70
N ALA A 229 -25.29 -11.90 22.25
CA ALA A 229 -26.71 -11.93 21.89
C ALA A 229 -27.00 -11.73 20.38
N TRP A 230 -26.19 -10.91 19.69
CA TRP A 230 -26.29 -10.73 18.23
C TRP A 230 -25.86 -11.99 17.44
N LEU A 231 -24.89 -12.75 17.97
CA LEU A 231 -24.44 -14.02 17.40
C LEU A 231 -25.44 -15.13 17.70
N ALA A 232 -26.02 -15.16 18.90
CA ALA A 232 -27.10 -16.08 19.25
C ALA A 232 -28.28 -15.93 18.28
N ALA A 233 -28.81 -14.71 18.13
CA ALA A 233 -29.86 -14.40 17.16
C ALA A 233 -29.49 -14.84 15.74
N ALA A 234 -28.27 -14.54 15.28
CA ALA A 234 -27.80 -14.92 13.96
C ALA A 234 -27.54 -16.43 13.76
N MET A 235 -27.33 -17.19 14.85
CA MET A 235 -27.26 -18.66 14.82
C MET A 235 -28.65 -19.29 14.79
N ASP A 236 -29.62 -18.71 15.49
CA ASP A 236 -31.04 -19.11 15.50
C ASP A 236 -31.79 -18.67 14.22
N GLY A 237 -31.23 -17.75 13.44
CA GLY A 237 -31.75 -17.27 12.16
C GLY A 237 -32.52 -15.95 12.21
N ASP A 238 -32.56 -15.30 13.37
CA ASP A 238 -33.09 -13.94 13.53
C ASP A 238 -32.13 -12.90 12.92
N PRO A 239 -32.65 -11.79 12.36
CA PRO A 239 -31.83 -10.71 11.85
C PRO A 239 -31.07 -10.02 12.99
N SER A 240 -29.73 -10.15 12.99
CA SER A 240 -28.84 -9.32 13.81
C SER A 240 -29.19 -7.83 13.64
N PRO A 241 -29.11 -7.00 14.71
CA PRO A 241 -29.50 -5.59 14.66
C PRO A 241 -28.87 -4.83 13.49
N THR A 242 -29.67 -3.95 12.86
CA THR A 242 -29.25 -3.05 11.78
C THR A 242 -28.61 -1.77 12.28
N ALA A 243 -28.93 -1.37 13.52
CA ALA A 243 -28.49 -0.13 14.15
C ALA A 243 -26.97 0.08 14.04
N GLU A 244 -26.57 1.33 13.82
CA GLU A 244 -25.16 1.72 13.79
C GLU A 244 -24.55 1.65 15.20
N ASN A 245 -23.37 1.01 15.32
CA ASN A 245 -22.51 1.22 16.48
C ASN A 245 -21.83 2.58 16.33
N ASP A 246 -21.88 3.43 17.35
CA ASP A 246 -21.07 4.65 17.37
C ASP A 246 -19.58 4.26 17.28
N PRO A 247 -18.76 4.86 16.38
CA PRO A 247 -17.31 4.70 16.39
C PRO A 247 -16.64 4.98 17.75
N SER A 248 -17.30 5.70 18.66
CA SER A 248 -16.85 5.86 20.05
C SER A 248 -17.02 4.56 20.88
N GLU A 249 -18.01 3.72 20.59
CA GLU A 249 -18.34 2.49 21.33
C GLU A 249 -17.67 1.23 20.76
N ILE A 250 -17.15 1.28 19.53
CA ILE A 250 -16.38 0.21 18.87
C ILE A 250 -15.20 -0.21 19.77
N ARG A 251 -15.21 -1.45 20.26
CA ARG A 251 -14.44 -1.84 21.45
C ARG A 251 -12.95 -2.06 21.22
N PRO A 252 -12.49 -2.62 20.09
CA PRO A 252 -11.06 -2.66 19.78
C PRO A 252 -10.65 -1.34 19.12
N PRO A 253 -9.60 -0.65 19.62
CA PRO A 253 -9.10 0.58 18.98
C PRO A 253 -8.76 0.41 17.50
N TRP A 254 -8.37 -0.80 17.10
CA TRP A 254 -8.09 -1.12 15.70
C TRP A 254 -9.34 -1.24 14.81
N LEU A 255 -10.53 -1.42 15.37
CA LEU A 255 -11.77 -1.33 14.59
C LEU A 255 -12.29 0.10 14.55
N ARG A 256 -12.15 0.87 15.65
CA ARG A 256 -12.39 2.31 15.65
C ARG A 256 -11.56 3.02 14.57
N GLY A 257 -10.31 2.58 14.38
CA GLY A 257 -9.41 3.11 13.36
C GLY A 257 -9.95 3.02 11.93
N ASP A 258 -10.04 1.82 11.34
CA ASP A 258 -10.54 1.66 9.96
C ASP A 258 -12.00 2.19 9.81
N ALA A 259 -12.80 2.17 10.88
CA ALA A 259 -14.13 2.79 10.93
C ALA A 259 -14.10 4.31 10.76
N VAL A 260 -13.29 5.02 11.56
CA VAL A 260 -13.16 6.49 11.48
C VAL A 260 -12.46 6.91 10.20
N ARG A 261 -11.52 6.12 9.67
CA ARG A 261 -10.91 6.34 8.35
C ARG A 261 -11.96 6.45 7.25
N ALA A 262 -12.83 5.43 7.12
CA ALA A 262 -13.88 5.43 6.11
C ALA A 262 -14.91 6.56 6.31
N ARG A 263 -15.30 6.84 7.56
CA ARG A 263 -16.19 7.97 7.88
C ARG A 263 -15.58 9.33 7.50
N LEU A 264 -14.29 9.52 7.78
CA LEU A 264 -13.56 10.74 7.41
C LEU A 264 -13.36 10.89 5.90
N GLU A 265 -13.13 9.81 5.15
CA GLU A 265 -13.05 9.84 3.68
C GLU A 265 -14.30 10.47 3.04
N GLU A 266 -15.46 10.35 3.69
CA GLU A 266 -16.75 10.80 3.17
C GLU A 266 -17.21 12.13 3.79
N GLU A 267 -16.84 12.43 5.05
CA GLU A 267 -17.08 13.75 5.65
C GLU A 267 -16.13 14.84 5.11
N LEU A 268 -14.84 14.52 4.90
CA LEU A 268 -13.80 15.51 4.55
C LEU A 268 -14.05 16.30 3.25
N PRO A 269 -14.58 15.72 2.15
CA PRO A 269 -14.87 16.48 0.93
C PRO A 269 -15.88 17.62 1.13
N GLY A 270 -16.78 17.52 2.12
CA GLY A 270 -17.79 18.55 2.42
C GLY A 270 -17.48 19.42 3.65
N ARG A 271 -16.74 18.89 4.62
CA ARG A 271 -16.48 19.55 5.92
C ARG A 271 -15.49 20.70 5.75
N ARG A 272 -15.78 21.89 6.31
CA ARG A 272 -14.85 23.04 6.33
C ARG A 272 -14.19 23.32 7.68
N GLU A 273 -14.69 22.70 8.74
CA GLU A 273 -14.16 22.81 10.08
C GLU A 273 -12.92 21.89 10.27
N PRO A 274 -12.02 22.21 11.21
CA PRO A 274 -10.97 21.29 11.65
C PRO A 274 -11.53 19.99 12.21
N LEU A 275 -10.72 18.94 12.21
CA LEU A 275 -11.04 17.69 12.91
C LEU A 275 -10.97 17.88 14.43
N GLY A 276 -12.01 17.41 15.13
CA GLY A 276 -12.06 17.42 16.60
C GLY A 276 -11.06 16.42 17.19
N THR A 277 -10.56 16.71 18.39
CA THR A 277 -9.49 15.95 19.06
C THR A 277 -9.71 14.42 19.01
N GLU A 278 -10.89 13.96 19.44
CA GLU A 278 -11.28 12.54 19.45
C GLU A 278 -11.25 11.89 18.05
N THR A 279 -11.64 12.66 17.03
CA THR A 279 -11.61 12.21 15.62
C THR A 279 -10.19 12.11 15.10
N VAL A 280 -9.29 12.99 15.54
CA VAL A 280 -7.86 12.91 15.22
C VAL A 280 -7.20 11.75 15.96
N ASP A 281 -7.51 11.52 17.24
CA ASP A 281 -7.02 10.36 17.98
C ASP A 281 -7.46 9.04 17.31
N ALA A 282 -8.72 8.94 16.90
CA ALA A 282 -9.22 7.77 16.17
C ALA A 282 -8.62 7.61 14.75
N LEU A 283 -8.32 8.71 14.04
CA LEU A 283 -7.56 8.67 12.78
C LEU A 283 -6.13 8.19 13.01
N LEU A 284 -5.46 8.66 14.06
CA LEU A 284 -4.14 8.16 14.43
C LEU A 284 -4.23 6.66 14.75
N ASP A 285 -5.16 6.23 15.60
CA ASP A 285 -5.42 4.81 15.90
C ASP A 285 -5.56 3.97 14.62
N ALA A 286 -6.17 4.50 13.55
CA ALA A 286 -6.26 3.87 12.22
C ALA A 286 -4.90 3.74 11.51
N LEU A 287 -4.15 4.83 11.44
CA LEU A 287 -2.84 4.88 10.78
C LEU A 287 -1.81 4.00 11.51
N TRP A 288 -1.92 3.89 12.84
CA TRP A 288 -1.18 2.96 13.71
C TRP A 288 -1.48 1.47 13.45
N LEU A 289 -2.51 1.13 12.65
CA LEU A 289 -2.81 -0.26 12.23
C LEU A 289 -2.06 -0.67 11.00
N HIS A 290 -1.85 0.31 10.12
CA HIS A 290 -1.14 0.22 8.86
C HIS A 290 0.20 1.00 8.94
N PRO A 291 1.04 0.83 9.98
CA PRO A 291 2.18 1.71 10.22
C PRO A 291 3.32 1.50 9.20
N MET A 292 3.20 0.52 8.31
CA MET A 292 4.12 0.29 7.18
C MET A 292 3.51 0.69 5.83
N ASP A 293 2.27 1.19 5.81
CA ASP A 293 1.62 1.67 4.60
C ASP A 293 1.93 3.16 4.41
N GLY A 294 3.14 3.43 3.89
CA GLY A 294 3.59 4.81 3.68
C GLY A 294 2.63 5.62 2.81
N ALA A 295 2.04 5.01 1.78
CA ALA A 295 1.09 5.68 0.90
C ALA A 295 -0.16 6.17 1.66
N LEU A 296 -0.67 5.37 2.61
CA LEU A 296 -1.77 5.80 3.46
C LEU A 296 -1.36 6.96 4.40
N TRP A 297 -0.19 6.91 5.03
CA TRP A 297 0.27 8.01 5.89
C TRP A 297 0.49 9.31 5.09
N SER A 298 1.10 9.22 3.90
CA SER A 298 1.26 10.33 2.96
C SER A 298 -0.09 10.90 2.51
N GLU A 299 -1.04 10.05 2.10
CA GLU A 299 -2.38 10.49 1.68
C GLU A 299 -3.08 11.31 2.77
N TRP A 300 -3.07 10.84 4.02
CA TRP A 300 -3.71 11.55 5.12
C TRP A 300 -2.94 12.82 5.53
N ALA A 301 -1.62 12.83 5.45
CA ALA A 301 -0.83 14.05 5.64
C ALA A 301 -1.17 15.11 4.57
N ASN A 302 -1.23 14.74 3.29
CA ASN A 302 -1.58 15.66 2.19
C ASN A 302 -3.00 16.20 2.36
N ARG A 303 -3.99 15.32 2.62
CA ARG A 303 -5.39 15.71 2.87
C ARG A 303 -5.55 16.70 4.03
N LEU A 304 -4.78 16.57 5.11
CA LEU A 304 -4.81 17.52 6.22
C LEU A 304 -4.08 18.84 5.87
N ALA A 305 -3.01 18.79 5.10
CA ALA A 305 -2.25 19.97 4.68
C ALA A 305 -3.01 20.89 3.74
N ASP A 306 -3.66 20.33 2.71
CA ASP A 306 -4.47 21.10 1.75
C ASP A 306 -5.67 21.79 2.42
N ARG A 307 -6.17 21.21 3.51
CA ARG A 307 -7.23 21.77 4.36
C ARG A 307 -6.71 22.77 5.40
N ARG A 308 -5.39 22.86 5.59
CA ARG A 308 -4.73 23.60 6.69
C ARG A 308 -5.20 23.17 8.08
N ASP A 309 -5.42 21.87 8.26
CA ASP A 309 -5.96 21.30 9.49
C ASP A 309 -4.85 21.08 10.54
N PRO A 310 -4.93 21.67 11.76
CA PRO A 310 -3.91 21.52 12.80
C PRO A 310 -3.72 20.07 13.28
N ALA A 311 -4.63 19.15 12.94
CA ALA A 311 -4.45 17.72 13.14
C ALA A 311 -3.13 17.18 12.54
N ILE A 312 -2.60 17.82 11.49
CA ILE A 312 -1.33 17.41 10.86
C ILE A 312 -0.16 17.40 11.84
N LEU A 313 -0.13 18.30 12.83
CA LEU A 313 0.92 18.30 13.86
C LEU A 313 0.88 17.07 14.75
N ARG A 314 -0.31 16.52 15.00
CA ARG A 314 -0.48 15.29 15.77
C ARG A 314 -0.03 14.07 14.95
N LEU A 315 -0.26 14.09 13.63
CA LEU A 315 0.19 13.06 12.69
C LEU A 315 1.72 13.06 12.52
N VAL A 316 2.35 14.24 12.35
CA VAL A 316 3.82 14.39 12.36
C VAL A 316 4.42 13.84 13.65
N ARG A 317 3.83 14.19 14.81
CA ARG A 317 4.33 13.71 16.11
C ARG A 317 4.20 12.19 16.25
N ALA A 318 3.07 11.61 15.84
CA ALA A 318 2.87 10.17 15.84
C ALA A 318 3.80 9.41 14.86
N LEU A 319 4.31 10.05 13.80
CA LEU A 319 5.37 9.50 12.96
C LEU A 319 6.75 9.57 13.63
N LEU A 320 7.06 10.68 14.30
CA LEU A 320 8.30 10.85 15.07
C LEU A 320 8.40 9.87 16.24
N ASP A 321 7.32 9.68 17.01
CA ASP A 321 7.26 8.73 18.13
C ASP A 321 7.43 7.25 17.68
N GLN A 322 7.39 6.97 16.37
CA GLN A 322 7.57 5.64 15.76
C GLN A 322 8.97 5.37 15.19
N SER A 323 9.96 6.21 15.49
CA SER A 323 11.24 6.34 14.76
C SER A 323 12.15 5.09 14.69
N HIS A 324 11.76 4.11 13.88
CA HIS A 324 12.70 3.24 13.17
C HIS A 324 13.23 4.00 11.93
N ARG A 325 14.54 3.85 11.62
CA ARG A 325 15.21 4.53 10.50
C ARG A 325 14.54 4.36 9.13
N GLU A 326 13.78 3.29 8.95
CA GLU A 326 13.01 2.99 7.72
C GLU A 326 11.93 4.03 7.37
N ARG A 327 11.65 5.01 8.24
CA ARG A 327 10.55 5.99 8.07
C ARG A 327 10.95 7.45 8.04
N GLU A 328 12.24 7.74 7.94
CA GLU A 328 12.73 9.11 7.73
C GLU A 328 11.96 9.85 6.60
N PRO A 329 11.69 9.27 5.41
CA PRO A 329 10.94 9.95 4.35
C PRO A 329 9.54 10.42 4.76
N LEU A 330 8.80 9.61 5.53
CA LEU A 330 7.43 9.93 5.96
C LEU A 330 7.40 11.05 7.01
N VAL A 331 8.36 11.06 7.93
CA VAL A 331 8.54 12.14 8.91
C VAL A 331 8.80 13.47 8.20
N LEU A 332 9.65 13.44 7.17
CA LEU A 332 10.05 14.63 6.41
C LEU A 332 8.93 15.14 5.49
N GLU A 333 8.23 14.24 4.80
CA GLU A 333 7.06 14.59 4.00
C GLU A 333 5.99 15.25 4.88
N ALA A 334 5.64 14.63 6.01
CA ALA A 334 4.65 15.17 6.93
C ALA A 334 5.07 16.54 7.54
N LEU A 335 6.36 16.76 7.81
CA LEU A 335 6.89 18.07 8.23
C LEU A 335 6.76 19.13 7.12
N THR A 336 7.12 18.79 5.88
CA THR A 336 6.96 19.68 4.71
C THR A 336 5.49 20.05 4.50
N LEU A 337 4.60 19.07 4.65
CA LEU A 337 3.16 19.25 4.53
C LEU A 337 2.59 20.08 5.68
N ALA A 338 3.12 19.97 6.90
CA ALA A 338 2.76 20.85 8.01
C ALA A 338 3.20 22.31 7.78
N ALA A 339 4.36 22.56 7.16
CA ALA A 339 4.75 23.91 6.75
C ALA A 339 3.84 24.45 5.63
N ARG A 340 3.53 23.65 4.60
CA ARG A 340 2.54 23.99 3.54
C ARG A 340 1.15 24.28 4.10
N ALA A 341 0.75 23.62 5.19
CA ALA A 341 -0.50 23.88 5.91
C ALA A 341 -0.56 25.28 6.56
N GLY A 342 0.55 26.00 6.65
CA GLY A 342 0.64 27.32 7.29
C GLY A 342 0.80 27.26 8.82
N VAL A 343 1.26 26.13 9.36
CA VAL A 343 1.63 25.99 10.78
C VAL A 343 2.73 27.00 11.12
N SER A 344 2.69 27.58 12.34
CA SER A 344 3.70 28.55 12.75
C SER A 344 5.08 27.91 12.98
N ALA A 345 6.13 28.69 12.72
CA ALA A 345 7.51 28.34 13.08
C ALA A 345 7.62 27.83 14.53
N SER A 346 6.96 28.49 15.47
CA SER A 346 6.91 28.12 16.89
C SER A 346 6.36 26.71 17.18
N GLU A 347 5.45 26.21 16.34
CA GLU A 347 4.86 24.87 16.48
C GLU A 347 5.70 23.78 15.79
N LEU A 348 6.42 24.13 14.72
CA LEU A 348 7.32 23.21 14.01
C LEU A 348 8.65 23.00 14.77
N GLN A 349 9.23 24.04 15.38
CA GLN A 349 10.51 23.96 16.11
C GLN A 349 10.63 22.78 17.11
N PRO A 350 9.66 22.46 17.99
CA PRO A 350 9.76 21.28 18.87
C PRO A 350 9.75 19.94 18.11
N LEU A 351 9.08 19.86 16.96
CA LEU A 351 9.05 18.65 16.13
C LEU A 351 10.34 18.50 15.30
N LEU A 352 10.92 19.62 14.83
CA LEU A 352 12.23 19.64 14.19
C LEU A 352 13.36 19.25 15.16
N ALA A 353 13.26 19.67 16.43
CA ALA A 353 14.17 19.25 17.50
C ALA A 353 14.00 17.77 17.89
N GLU A 354 12.93 17.09 17.47
CA GLU A 354 12.76 15.63 17.56
C GLU A 354 13.31 14.96 16.30
N ALA A 355 13.00 15.48 15.11
CA ALA A 355 13.50 14.99 13.83
C ALA A 355 15.03 14.96 13.76
N GLU A 356 15.71 16.02 14.25
CA GLU A 356 17.18 16.09 14.34
C GLU A 356 17.77 15.05 15.31
N ARG A 357 17.01 14.57 16.31
CA ARG A 357 17.45 13.47 17.20
C ARG A 357 17.26 12.09 16.56
N VAL A 358 16.29 11.95 15.65
CA VAL A 358 16.02 10.73 14.88
C VAL A 358 16.98 10.58 13.71
N ALA A 359 17.19 11.65 12.95
CA ALA A 359 17.98 11.71 11.71
C ALA A 359 18.98 12.90 11.76
N PRO A 360 20.00 12.85 12.66
CA PRO A 360 20.93 13.95 12.86
C PRO A 360 21.74 14.26 11.60
N GLY A 361 21.75 15.54 11.20
CA GLY A 361 22.40 16.00 9.98
C GLY A 361 21.68 15.65 8.68
N SER A 362 20.44 15.17 8.70
CA SER A 362 19.65 14.94 7.49
C SER A 362 19.40 16.26 6.74
N PRO A 363 19.67 16.35 5.42
CA PRO A 363 19.53 17.60 4.66
C PRO A 363 18.10 18.14 4.72
N HIS A 364 17.12 17.25 4.71
CA HIS A 364 15.69 17.61 4.79
C HIS A 364 15.33 18.26 6.13
N VAL A 365 15.89 17.82 7.27
CA VAL A 365 15.68 18.49 8.57
C VAL A 365 16.29 19.89 8.56
N GLY A 366 17.46 20.05 7.92
CA GLY A 366 18.08 21.35 7.66
C GLY A 366 17.19 22.28 6.83
N ALA A 367 16.63 21.79 5.72
CA ALA A 367 15.72 22.54 4.86
C ALA A 367 14.39 22.89 5.55
N MET A 368 13.83 21.98 6.35
CA MET A 368 12.63 22.27 7.14
C MET A 368 12.88 23.28 8.25
N ARG A 369 14.07 23.29 8.85
CA ARG A 369 14.50 24.35 9.78
C ARG A 369 14.65 25.70 9.07
N ALA A 370 15.04 25.72 7.79
CA ALA A 370 15.08 26.93 6.99
C ALA A 370 13.66 27.48 6.70
N GLU A 371 12.70 26.60 6.35
CA GLU A 371 11.28 26.98 6.21
C GLU A 371 10.67 27.45 7.55
N ALA A 372 11.16 26.94 8.69
CA ALA A 372 10.66 27.25 10.04
C ALA A 372 11.51 28.24 10.87
N THR A 373 12.40 29.03 10.26
CA THR A 373 13.10 30.15 10.94
C THR A 373 12.67 31.49 10.36
N SER A 374 12.51 32.50 11.23
CA SER A 374 12.20 33.86 10.82
C SER A 374 13.44 34.66 10.41
N ASP A 375 14.64 34.17 10.73
CA ASP A 375 15.88 34.75 10.23
C ASP A 375 16.16 34.24 8.80
N ARG A 376 15.85 35.09 7.81
CA ARG A 376 16.09 34.78 6.39
C ARG A 376 17.57 34.51 6.05
N ALA A 377 18.53 34.94 6.87
CA ALA A 377 19.95 34.65 6.67
C ALA A 377 20.28 33.24 7.19
N GLU A 378 19.76 32.85 8.36
CA GLU A 378 19.84 31.47 8.83
C GLU A 378 19.17 30.52 7.82
N ALA A 379 17.98 30.89 7.31
CA ALA A 379 17.25 30.11 6.31
C ALA A 379 18.07 29.88 5.04
N ALA A 380 18.65 30.94 4.45
CA ALA A 380 19.50 30.82 3.27
C ALA A 380 20.72 29.92 3.51
N GLU A 381 21.40 30.05 4.67
CA GLU A 381 22.54 29.18 5.00
C GLU A 381 22.14 27.72 5.26
N LEU A 382 20.94 27.46 5.77
CA LEU A 382 20.41 26.12 6.02
C LEU A 382 19.96 25.43 4.74
N TRP A 383 19.22 26.11 3.84
CA TRP A 383 18.85 25.58 2.53
C TRP A 383 20.06 25.28 1.65
N VAL A 384 21.10 26.13 1.65
CA VAL A 384 22.35 25.85 0.91
C VAL A 384 23.02 24.58 1.47
N ARG A 385 23.15 24.46 2.80
CA ARG A 385 23.71 23.24 3.42
C ARG A 385 22.89 21.99 3.14
N ALA A 386 21.57 22.09 3.05
CA ALA A 386 20.69 20.99 2.66
C ALA A 386 20.92 20.57 1.19
N ALA A 387 20.98 21.54 0.27
CA ALA A 387 21.21 21.30 -1.16
C ALA A 387 22.63 20.83 -1.50
N ASP A 388 23.61 21.15 -0.66
CA ASP A 388 24.99 20.65 -0.75
C ASP A 388 25.14 19.20 -0.23
N ALA A 389 24.13 18.68 0.50
CA ALA A 389 24.18 17.39 1.17
C ALA A 389 23.07 16.40 0.72
N VAL A 390 22.35 16.71 -0.36
CA VAL A 390 21.34 15.83 -0.97
C VAL A 390 21.75 15.39 -2.39
N ASP A 391 21.54 14.12 -2.70
CA ASP A 391 21.83 13.52 -4.01
C ASP A 391 20.70 13.75 -5.05
N ASP A 392 19.56 14.29 -4.62
CA ASP A 392 18.42 14.63 -5.49
C ASP A 392 18.58 16.05 -6.05
N ASP A 393 18.85 16.14 -7.36
CA ASP A 393 19.06 17.41 -8.06
C ASP A 393 17.81 18.33 -8.06
N ALA A 394 16.60 17.78 -7.98
CA ALA A 394 15.36 18.57 -7.96
C ALA A 394 15.10 19.20 -6.58
N LEU A 395 15.33 18.44 -5.50
CA LEU A 395 15.32 19.00 -4.13
C LEU A 395 16.46 20.01 -3.94
N ALA A 396 17.67 19.70 -4.44
CA ALA A 396 18.79 20.63 -4.39
C ALA A 396 18.47 21.95 -5.15
N ALA A 397 17.90 21.86 -6.36
CA ALA A 397 17.49 23.04 -7.12
C ALA A 397 16.41 23.86 -6.40
N ARG A 398 15.36 23.22 -5.86
CA ARG A 398 14.31 23.90 -5.07
C ARG A 398 14.90 24.66 -3.87
N TRP A 399 15.76 24.03 -3.08
CA TRP A 399 16.32 24.67 -1.89
C TRP A 399 17.33 25.78 -2.24
N LEU A 400 18.14 25.61 -3.30
CA LEU A 400 19.01 26.69 -3.81
C LEU A 400 18.20 27.89 -4.31
N ARG A 401 17.04 27.65 -4.93
CA ARG A 401 16.09 28.68 -5.37
C ARG A 401 15.53 29.46 -4.18
N SER A 402 15.03 28.79 -3.14
CA SER A 402 14.54 29.45 -1.90
C SER A 402 15.66 30.19 -1.14
N ALA A 403 16.89 29.68 -1.16
CA ALA A 403 18.04 30.39 -0.61
C ALA A 403 18.40 31.64 -1.44
N ALA A 404 18.30 31.58 -2.76
CA ALA A 404 18.50 32.73 -3.65
C ALA A 404 17.42 33.81 -3.41
N GLU A 405 16.15 33.42 -3.29
CA GLU A 405 15.03 34.32 -2.96
C GLU A 405 15.26 35.03 -1.62
N ALA A 406 15.56 34.29 -0.55
CA ALA A 406 15.85 34.88 0.76
C ALA A 406 17.10 35.77 0.77
N LEU A 407 18.11 35.46 -0.05
CA LEU A 407 19.31 36.27 -0.18
C LEU A 407 19.11 37.53 -1.06
N ARG A 408 18.19 37.50 -2.03
CA ARG A 408 17.74 38.65 -2.83
C ARG A 408 17.06 39.68 -1.91
N ASP A 409 16.13 39.22 -1.08
CA ASP A 409 15.41 40.07 -0.10
C ASP A 409 16.37 40.75 0.89
N LEU A 410 17.44 40.06 1.32
CA LEU A 410 18.37 40.57 2.34
C LEU A 410 19.55 41.39 1.80
N ARG A 411 20.07 41.06 0.61
CA ARG A 411 21.35 41.59 0.10
C ARG A 411 21.32 41.99 -1.38
N GLY A 412 20.14 41.96 -2.01
CA GLY A 412 19.92 42.34 -3.40
C GLY A 412 20.37 41.28 -4.42
N ALA A 413 19.95 41.47 -5.67
CA ALA A 413 20.10 40.48 -6.74
C ALA A 413 21.53 39.94 -6.92
N ARG A 414 22.54 40.81 -6.81
CA ARG A 414 23.95 40.45 -6.99
C ARG A 414 24.48 39.46 -5.95
N ALA A 415 23.84 39.34 -4.79
CA ALA A 415 24.18 38.33 -3.78
C ALA A 415 23.48 36.98 -4.08
N ALA A 416 22.25 37.03 -4.58
CA ALA A 416 21.44 35.85 -4.91
C ALA A 416 21.86 35.12 -6.20
N LEU A 417 22.42 35.86 -7.17
CA LEU A 417 22.70 35.36 -8.52
C LEU A 417 23.42 34.00 -8.54
N GLY A 418 24.53 33.86 -7.81
CA GLY A 418 25.31 32.61 -7.75
C GLY A 418 24.62 31.43 -7.07
N LEU A 419 23.44 31.61 -6.44
CA LEU A 419 22.59 30.52 -5.97
C LEU A 419 21.53 30.16 -7.01
N ALA A 420 20.98 31.15 -7.73
CA ALA A 420 20.04 30.91 -8.84
C ALA A 420 20.71 30.25 -10.05
N GLU A 421 21.94 30.64 -10.38
CA GLU A 421 22.80 29.96 -11.37
C GLU A 421 22.95 28.47 -11.02
N ARG A 422 23.31 28.18 -9.76
CA ARG A 422 23.45 26.80 -9.26
C ARG A 422 22.14 26.02 -9.25
N ALA A 423 21.00 26.67 -8.99
CA ALA A 423 19.68 26.02 -9.06
C ALA A 423 19.33 25.62 -10.50
N ALA A 424 19.50 26.54 -11.45
CA ALA A 424 19.23 26.30 -12.87
C ALA A 424 20.23 25.31 -13.51
N ASP A 425 21.47 25.25 -13.01
CA ASP A 425 22.45 24.25 -13.48
C ASP A 425 22.25 22.86 -12.85
N ARG A 426 21.68 22.77 -11.64
CA ARG A 426 21.28 21.50 -11.00
C ARG A 426 20.08 20.87 -11.70
N LEU A 427 19.03 21.65 -11.97
CA LEU A 427 17.85 21.19 -12.72
C LEU A 427 17.55 22.16 -13.89
N PRO A 428 18.16 21.94 -15.08
CA PRO A 428 17.95 22.78 -16.26
C PRO A 428 16.51 22.87 -16.79
N ALA A 429 15.62 21.99 -16.31
CA ALA A 429 14.19 21.98 -16.64
C ALA A 429 13.30 22.62 -15.55
N ASP A 430 13.85 23.25 -14.50
CA ASP A 430 13.06 24.00 -13.52
C ASP A 430 12.74 25.40 -14.05
N VAL A 431 11.49 25.58 -14.49
CA VAL A 431 10.92 26.87 -14.91
C VAL A 431 11.21 27.97 -13.87
N HIS A 432 10.97 27.70 -12.58
CA HIS A 432 11.08 28.73 -11.54
C HIS A 432 12.53 29.14 -11.32
N ALA A 433 13.49 28.21 -11.40
CA ALA A 433 14.91 28.54 -11.34
C ALA A 433 15.36 29.35 -12.57
N ALA A 434 14.89 28.99 -13.77
CA ALA A 434 15.19 29.73 -15.00
C ALA A 434 14.61 31.17 -14.99
N VAL A 435 13.37 31.34 -14.53
CA VAL A 435 12.72 32.66 -14.38
C VAL A 435 13.41 33.49 -13.29
N LEU A 436 13.72 32.91 -12.12
CA LEU A 436 14.44 33.61 -11.06
C LEU A 436 15.83 34.07 -11.52
N LEU A 437 16.56 33.23 -12.24
CA LEU A 437 17.86 33.57 -12.81
C LEU A 437 17.74 34.75 -13.80
N ALA A 438 16.74 34.72 -14.69
CA ALA A 438 16.50 35.81 -15.63
C ALA A 438 16.12 37.13 -14.93
N ASP A 439 15.24 37.09 -13.92
CA ASP A 439 14.89 38.26 -13.09
C ASP A 439 16.14 38.87 -12.42
N LEU A 440 16.97 38.02 -11.80
CA LEU A 440 18.19 38.45 -11.10
C LEU A 440 19.22 39.06 -12.06
N LEU A 441 19.37 38.50 -13.26
CA LEU A 441 20.29 39.03 -14.29
C LEU A 441 19.81 40.37 -14.87
N ALA A 442 18.49 40.56 -14.98
CA ALA A 442 17.90 41.85 -15.35
C ALA A 442 18.13 42.91 -14.24
N GLU A 443 17.96 42.55 -12.96
CA GLU A 443 18.24 43.44 -11.82
C GLU A 443 19.75 43.76 -11.65
N VAL A 444 20.65 42.83 -12.00
CA VAL A 444 22.11 43.05 -11.99
C VAL A 444 22.57 43.85 -13.21
N GLY A 445 21.82 43.83 -14.31
CA GLY A 445 22.13 44.55 -15.54
C GLY A 445 23.19 43.90 -16.41
N ASP A 446 23.25 42.56 -16.48
CA ASP A 446 24.13 41.83 -17.40
C ASP A 446 23.36 41.39 -18.66
N PRO A 447 23.50 42.11 -19.80
CA PRO A 447 22.70 41.86 -21.00
C PRO A 447 23.16 40.63 -21.81
N GLU A 448 24.36 40.10 -21.56
CA GLU A 448 24.84 38.89 -22.26
C GLU A 448 24.36 37.65 -21.51
N ALA A 449 24.55 37.60 -20.19
CA ALA A 449 24.03 36.53 -19.35
C ALA A 449 22.49 36.48 -19.37
N LEU A 450 21.80 37.63 -19.29
CA LEU A 450 20.34 37.71 -19.41
C LEU A 450 19.84 37.13 -20.74
N SER A 451 20.52 37.42 -21.85
CA SER A 451 20.13 36.89 -23.16
C SER A 451 20.36 35.38 -23.28
N ALA A 452 21.22 34.79 -22.44
CA ALA A 452 21.40 33.33 -22.33
C ALA A 452 20.35 32.69 -21.39
N ALA A 453 19.98 33.36 -20.30
CA ALA A 453 18.89 32.92 -19.41
C ALA A 453 17.53 32.91 -20.14
N TYR A 454 17.26 33.93 -20.97
CA TYR A 454 16.10 33.92 -21.86
C TYR A 454 16.16 32.83 -22.92
N ALA A 455 17.34 32.48 -23.46
CA ALA A 455 17.47 31.34 -24.36
C ALA A 455 17.09 30.02 -23.67
N ARG A 456 17.54 29.81 -22.41
CA ARG A 456 17.13 28.66 -21.59
C ARG A 456 15.61 28.57 -21.40
N LEU A 457 14.89 29.68 -21.20
CA LEU A 457 13.42 29.65 -21.03
C LEU A 457 12.66 29.07 -22.23
N LEU A 458 13.20 29.19 -23.45
CA LEU A 458 12.64 28.57 -24.66
C LEU A 458 12.94 27.07 -24.79
N GLU A 459 13.85 26.54 -23.97
CA GLU A 459 14.25 25.13 -23.93
C GLU A 459 13.56 24.34 -22.79
N VAL A 460 12.90 25.04 -21.86
CA VAL A 460 12.12 24.44 -20.77
C VAL A 460 10.68 24.19 -21.20
N ASP A 461 10.15 23.00 -20.88
CA ASP A 461 8.76 22.61 -21.07
C ASP A 461 8.07 22.51 -19.69
N PRO A 462 7.04 23.32 -19.39
CA PRO A 462 6.32 23.25 -18.12
C PRO A 462 5.56 21.92 -17.99
N ARG A 463 5.48 21.38 -16.76
CA ARG A 463 4.93 20.03 -16.48
C ARG A 463 3.57 20.03 -15.79
N ASP A 464 3.14 21.19 -15.31
CA ASP A 464 1.91 21.43 -14.56
C ASP A 464 1.49 22.89 -14.71
N ASP A 465 0.21 23.16 -14.42
CA ASP A 465 -0.46 24.45 -14.64
C ASP A 465 0.22 25.61 -13.87
N ASP A 466 0.72 25.34 -12.66
CA ASP A 466 1.44 26.31 -11.82
C ASP A 466 2.79 26.71 -12.46
N ALA A 467 3.52 25.74 -13.02
CA ALA A 467 4.74 25.99 -13.78
C ALA A 467 4.46 26.68 -15.13
N GLU A 468 3.33 26.39 -15.79
CA GLU A 468 2.96 27.04 -17.06
C GLU A 468 2.68 28.54 -16.87
N GLU A 469 1.93 28.96 -15.84
CA GLU A 469 1.67 30.39 -15.58
C GLU A 469 2.98 31.16 -15.27
N VAL A 470 3.95 30.53 -14.62
CA VAL A 470 5.27 31.12 -14.35
C VAL A 470 6.14 31.14 -15.63
N TRP A 471 6.04 30.13 -16.49
CA TRP A 471 6.75 30.06 -17.77
C TRP A 471 6.25 31.14 -18.74
N GLU A 472 4.93 31.24 -18.96
CA GLU A 472 4.32 32.29 -19.79
C GLU A 472 4.74 33.69 -19.31
N ARG A 473 4.69 33.94 -18.00
CA ARG A 473 5.13 35.20 -17.37
C ARG A 473 6.62 35.48 -17.61
N GLY A 474 7.46 34.44 -17.66
CA GLY A 474 8.87 34.52 -18.05
C GLY A 474 9.07 34.88 -19.53
N LEU A 475 8.37 34.22 -20.44
CA LEU A 475 8.40 34.50 -21.88
C LEU A 475 7.93 35.93 -22.19
N ALA A 476 6.83 36.37 -21.57
CA ALA A 476 6.29 37.72 -21.75
C ALA A 476 7.29 38.81 -21.30
N ARG A 477 8.02 38.58 -20.20
CA ARG A 477 9.13 39.46 -19.75
C ARG A 477 10.28 39.47 -20.75
N ALA A 478 10.70 38.32 -21.27
CA ALA A 478 11.76 38.22 -22.27
C ALA A 478 11.40 38.92 -23.59
N ALA A 479 10.18 38.74 -24.07
CA ALA A 479 9.63 39.45 -25.22
C ALA A 479 9.64 40.97 -25.00
N SER A 480 9.06 41.43 -23.88
CA SER A 480 8.98 42.86 -23.54
C SER A 480 10.36 43.52 -23.42
N HIS A 481 11.32 42.86 -22.77
CA HIS A 481 12.72 43.33 -22.72
C HIS A 481 13.34 43.46 -24.12
N HIS A 482 13.13 42.49 -25.01
CA HIS A 482 13.66 42.57 -26.37
C HIS A 482 12.97 43.65 -27.23
N VAL A 483 11.68 43.92 -27.04
CA VAL A 483 10.99 45.07 -27.67
C VAL A 483 11.55 46.40 -27.14
N GLN A 484 11.68 46.57 -25.82
CA GLN A 484 12.24 47.78 -25.20
C GLN A 484 13.69 48.08 -25.63
N GLN A 485 14.46 47.03 -25.97
CA GLN A 485 15.83 47.16 -26.51
C GLN A 485 15.87 47.42 -28.03
N GLY A 486 14.74 47.60 -28.70
CA GLY A 486 14.65 47.79 -30.15
C GLY A 486 15.02 46.54 -30.96
N ARG A 487 14.78 45.34 -30.42
CA ARG A 487 15.19 44.04 -30.99
C ARG A 487 13.98 43.12 -31.22
N GLU A 488 12.94 43.63 -31.87
CA GLU A 488 11.69 42.90 -32.17
C GLU A 488 11.93 41.51 -32.78
N ASP A 489 12.89 41.37 -33.70
CA ASP A 489 13.27 40.07 -34.30
C ASP A 489 13.67 39.02 -33.25
N ARG A 490 14.19 39.44 -32.08
CA ARG A 490 14.50 38.56 -30.93
C ARG A 490 13.33 38.36 -29.98
N ALA A 491 12.29 39.20 -30.02
CA ALA A 491 11.08 38.98 -29.24
C ALA A 491 10.18 37.90 -29.86
N ARG A 492 10.20 37.76 -31.20
CA ARG A 492 9.31 36.82 -31.93
C ARG A 492 9.31 35.37 -31.43
N PRO A 493 10.43 34.72 -31.06
CA PRO A 493 10.39 33.34 -30.55
C PRO A 493 9.61 33.19 -29.24
N PHE A 494 9.70 34.19 -28.36
CA PHE A 494 8.98 34.21 -27.08
C PHE A 494 7.48 34.48 -27.29
N LEU A 495 7.13 35.38 -28.21
CA LEU A 495 5.75 35.65 -28.60
C LEU A 495 5.11 34.44 -29.30
N ALA A 496 5.85 33.73 -30.17
CA ALA A 496 5.37 32.51 -30.81
C ALA A 496 5.16 31.36 -29.81
N ALA A 497 6.05 31.21 -28.83
CA ALA A 497 5.90 30.20 -27.77
C ALA A 497 4.68 30.46 -26.85
N LEU A 498 4.25 31.72 -26.73
CA LEU A 498 2.96 32.09 -26.13
C LEU A 498 1.81 31.78 -27.11
N ASP A 499 1.81 32.34 -28.33
CA ASP A 499 0.72 32.19 -29.31
C ASP A 499 0.41 30.70 -29.67
N ASP A 500 1.40 29.80 -29.62
CA ASP A 500 1.22 28.36 -29.86
C ASP A 500 0.53 27.60 -28.69
N ARG A 501 0.35 28.23 -27.51
CA ARG A 501 -0.31 27.61 -26.32
C ARG A 501 -1.42 28.45 -25.69
N SER A 502 -1.25 29.76 -25.59
CA SER A 502 -2.13 30.67 -24.84
C SER A 502 -3.50 30.86 -25.52
N SER A 503 -4.57 30.42 -24.86
CA SER A 503 -5.96 30.80 -25.20
C SER A 503 -6.54 31.83 -24.22
N VAL A 504 -5.66 32.56 -23.53
CA VAL A 504 -5.97 33.47 -22.40
C VAL A 504 -5.74 34.93 -22.82
N ALA A 505 -6.55 35.85 -22.27
CA ALA A 505 -6.51 37.27 -22.61
C ALA A 505 -5.34 38.01 -21.92
N PRO A 506 -4.80 39.09 -22.52
CA PRO A 506 -3.66 39.83 -21.96
C PRO A 506 -4.00 40.54 -20.63
N PRO A 507 -3.02 40.69 -19.73
CA PRO A 507 -3.19 41.40 -18.47
C PRO A 507 -3.36 42.92 -18.66
N PRO A 508 -3.99 43.64 -17.71
CA PRO A 508 -4.28 45.07 -17.84
C PRO A 508 -3.02 45.96 -17.78
N GLU A 509 -3.05 47.04 -18.56
CA GLU A 509 -1.98 48.02 -18.68
C GLU A 509 -1.73 48.78 -17.35
N ALA A 510 -0.46 48.89 -16.93
CA ALA A 510 -0.08 49.63 -15.72
C ALA A 510 1.29 50.33 -15.74
N VAL A 511 1.94 50.48 -16.90
CA VAL A 511 3.13 51.35 -17.07
C VAL A 511 3.10 52.08 -18.42
N ALA A 512 2.14 52.99 -18.58
CA ALA A 512 2.16 53.97 -19.67
C ALA A 512 2.75 55.29 -19.12
N GLY A 513 3.92 55.71 -19.64
CA GLY A 513 4.71 56.75 -18.99
C GLY A 513 5.85 57.33 -19.84
N PHE A 514 5.60 57.62 -21.12
CA PHE A 514 6.42 58.53 -21.93
C PHE A 514 5.55 59.28 -22.93
N ASP A 515 5.88 60.55 -23.17
CA ASP A 515 5.22 61.39 -24.17
C ASP A 515 5.61 60.95 -25.60
N GLU A 516 4.64 60.84 -26.51
CA GLU A 516 4.84 61.27 -27.88
C GLU A 516 3.92 62.44 -28.21
N VAL A 517 4.50 63.45 -28.86
CA VAL A 517 3.86 64.74 -29.14
C VAL A 517 3.15 64.66 -30.49
N ASP A 518 1.82 64.77 -30.47
CA ASP A 518 1.06 65.09 -31.70
C ASP A 518 0.81 66.60 -31.80
N LEU A 519 0.94 67.16 -33.00
CA LEU A 519 1.38 68.55 -33.20
C LEU A 519 0.31 69.50 -33.76
N ASP A 520 -0.93 69.05 -33.91
CA ASP A 520 -2.00 69.74 -34.67
C ASP A 520 -3.13 70.37 -33.81
N ALA A 521 -2.91 70.61 -32.51
CA ALA A 521 -3.95 71.10 -31.57
C ALA A 521 -3.76 72.54 -31.05
N VAL A 522 -3.19 73.47 -31.84
CA VAL A 522 -2.99 74.88 -31.45
C VAL A 522 -4.19 75.78 -31.80
N GLU A 523 -5.34 75.50 -31.18
CA GLU A 523 -6.49 76.41 -30.98
C GLU A 523 -7.52 75.63 -30.12
N SER A 524 -7.86 75.96 -28.87
CA SER A 524 -8.15 77.30 -28.33
C SER A 524 -8.21 77.30 -26.78
N LEU A 525 -8.19 78.49 -26.19
CA LEU A 525 -8.58 78.84 -24.80
C LEU A 525 -7.73 78.30 -23.63
N ALA A 526 -7.16 79.27 -22.91
CA ALA A 526 -6.76 79.21 -21.50
C ALA A 526 -7.40 80.42 -20.79
N PRO A 527 -7.29 80.55 -19.45
CA PRO A 527 -7.55 79.55 -18.40
C PRO A 527 -8.51 80.09 -17.33
N GLU A 528 -8.99 79.24 -16.41
CA GLU A 528 -9.39 79.69 -15.06
C GLU A 528 -8.77 78.79 -13.98
N SER A 529 -8.49 79.39 -12.83
CA SER A 529 -7.73 78.83 -11.71
C SER A 529 -8.62 78.34 -10.58
N GLY A 530 -8.26 77.22 -9.94
CA GLY A 530 -8.89 76.74 -8.70
C GLY A 530 -7.84 76.22 -7.72
N GLU A 531 -7.66 76.95 -6.61
CA GLU A 531 -6.86 76.52 -5.47
C GLU A 531 -7.70 75.60 -4.57
N ILE A 532 -7.09 74.56 -3.98
CA ILE A 532 -7.67 73.81 -2.86
C ILE A 532 -6.56 73.60 -1.82
N GLU A 533 -6.85 73.99 -0.57
CA GLU A 533 -5.91 73.97 0.55
C GLU A 533 -5.85 72.60 1.23
N LEU A 534 -4.77 72.37 1.98
CA LEU A 534 -4.62 71.25 2.91
C LEU A 534 -5.09 71.68 4.30
N ASP A 535 -5.82 70.81 4.99
CA ASP A 535 -6.16 71.04 6.40
C ASP A 535 -6.09 69.72 7.20
N ALA A 536 -5.64 69.81 8.45
CA ALA A 536 -5.47 68.68 9.36
C ALA A 536 -5.77 69.13 10.81
N PRO A 537 -6.36 68.27 11.67
CA PRO A 537 -6.58 68.60 13.07
C PRO A 537 -5.65 67.82 14.03
N GLU A 538 -4.98 68.57 14.92
CA GLU A 538 -4.46 68.07 16.21
C GLU A 538 -5.41 68.47 17.37
N ASP A 539 -5.00 68.15 18.60
CA ASP A 539 -5.54 68.56 19.91
C ASP A 539 -6.89 68.00 20.42
N GLY A 540 -6.91 67.65 21.72
CA GLY A 540 -8.10 67.11 22.40
C GLY A 540 -7.83 66.44 23.77
N LEU A 541 -7.14 67.11 24.70
CA LEU A 541 -6.78 66.56 26.02
C LEU A 541 -7.87 66.68 27.11
N SER A 542 -7.72 65.86 28.17
CA SER A 542 -8.44 65.87 29.47
C SER A 542 -9.88 65.30 29.51
N GLY A 543 -10.37 64.73 30.62
CA GLY A 543 -9.68 64.31 31.85
C GLY A 543 -10.60 64.13 33.08
N ILE A 544 -10.10 63.37 34.08
CA ILE A 544 -10.55 63.31 35.49
C ILE A 544 -11.97 62.74 35.76
N HIS A 545 -12.04 61.54 36.34
CA HIS A 545 -12.52 61.40 37.74
C HIS A 545 -12.28 60.00 38.33
N GLU A 546 -11.67 59.96 39.52
CA GLU A 546 -11.87 58.90 40.51
C GLU A 546 -13.06 59.30 41.40
N ASP A 547 -13.82 58.32 41.91
CA ASP A 547 -14.31 58.33 43.30
C ASP A 547 -14.70 56.90 43.74
N ALA A 548 -14.82 56.67 45.05
CA ALA A 548 -15.00 55.35 45.65
C ALA A 548 -16.45 55.06 46.09
N GLY A 549 -16.81 53.77 46.14
CA GLY A 549 -18.09 53.30 46.70
C GLY A 549 -17.94 51.92 47.34
N ALA A 550 -18.06 51.85 48.66
CA ALA A 550 -18.06 50.60 49.41
C ALA A 550 -19.49 50.06 49.58
N GLY A 551 -19.62 48.74 49.75
CA GLY A 551 -20.88 48.06 50.02
C GLY A 551 -20.65 46.58 50.33
N ASP A 552 -20.69 46.24 51.60
CA ASP A 552 -20.60 44.87 52.11
C ASP A 552 -21.95 44.13 51.93
N ASP A 553 -21.93 42.83 51.63
CA ASP A 553 -22.80 41.84 52.31
C ASP A 553 -22.26 40.40 52.14
N ASP A 554 -22.65 39.51 53.05
CA ASP A 554 -21.99 38.23 53.35
C ASP A 554 -22.29 37.07 52.37
N GLY A 555 -21.37 36.09 52.29
CA GLY A 555 -21.53 34.84 51.52
C GLY A 555 -20.49 33.78 51.88
N ASP A 556 -20.79 32.93 52.86
CA ASP A 556 -19.77 32.40 53.79
C ASP A 556 -19.58 30.84 53.78
N TRP A 557 -18.32 30.38 53.93
CA TRP A 557 -17.79 29.00 54.12
C TRP A 557 -18.04 27.90 53.05
N PRO A 558 -17.19 26.84 52.98
CA PRO A 558 -15.78 26.74 53.42
C PRO A 558 -14.80 26.10 52.41
N LYS A 559 -13.50 26.25 52.69
CA LYS A 559 -12.44 25.32 52.30
C LYS A 559 -11.92 24.58 53.52
N SER A 560 -11.63 23.29 53.39
CA SER A 560 -10.78 22.49 54.29
C SER A 560 -10.25 21.27 53.51
N GLU A 561 -9.10 20.68 53.83
CA GLU A 561 -7.96 21.12 54.65
C GLU A 561 -6.67 20.50 54.08
N ILE A 562 -5.50 20.91 54.59
CA ILE A 562 -4.18 20.36 54.22
C ILE A 562 -3.72 19.37 55.32
N TRP A 563 -2.52 18.78 55.20
CA TRP A 563 -1.90 17.77 56.07
C TRP A 563 -2.48 16.35 55.83
N GLU A 564 -1.74 15.24 55.90
CA GLU A 564 -0.34 15.02 56.31
C GLU A 564 0.26 13.74 55.67
N ALA A 565 1.54 13.44 55.95
CA ALA A 565 2.29 12.23 55.56
C ALA A 565 3.04 11.67 56.81
N PRO A 566 3.71 10.48 56.81
CA PRO A 566 3.96 9.51 55.74
C PRO A 566 3.20 8.17 55.95
N PRO A 567 3.72 6.98 56.40
CA PRO A 567 5.05 6.55 56.85
C PRO A 567 5.82 5.68 55.81
N LYS A 568 6.08 4.39 56.09
CA LYS A 568 6.92 3.45 55.32
C LYS A 568 6.61 1.96 55.67
N ASP A 569 7.22 1.08 54.86
CA ASP A 569 7.66 -0.30 55.16
C ASP A 569 6.68 -1.48 54.94
N LEU A 570 7.29 -2.61 54.57
CA LEU A 570 6.75 -3.92 54.14
C LEU A 570 6.12 -3.97 52.73
N ALA A 571 6.33 -4.99 51.89
CA ALA A 571 7.51 -5.82 51.52
C ALA A 571 6.99 -6.96 50.62
N ASP A 572 7.78 -7.36 49.61
CA ASP A 572 7.70 -8.61 48.84
C ASP A 572 6.40 -8.84 48.00
N ASP A 573 6.40 -9.41 46.78
CA ASP A 573 7.45 -10.00 45.94
C ASP A 573 7.42 -9.37 44.52
N GLU A 574 8.59 -9.19 43.89
CA GLU A 574 8.73 -8.87 42.46
C GLU A 574 9.33 -10.08 41.69
N GLU A 575 8.53 -10.80 40.90
CA GLU A 575 9.06 -11.68 39.83
C GLU A 575 9.17 -10.90 38.52
N VAL A 576 10.25 -10.14 38.37
CA VAL A 576 10.66 -9.58 37.08
C VAL A 576 11.31 -10.69 36.24
N PHE A 577 10.63 -11.10 35.16
CA PHE A 577 11.25 -11.90 34.10
C PHE A 577 11.79 -10.99 33.00
N ASP A 578 13.08 -10.66 33.13
CA ASP A 578 13.88 -10.20 32.00
C ASP A 578 14.11 -11.37 31.04
N ASP A 579 13.74 -11.20 29.77
CA ASP A 579 14.12 -12.14 28.68
C ASP A 579 14.74 -11.34 27.52
N GLU A 580 15.94 -10.83 27.78
CA GLU A 580 16.82 -10.12 26.83
C GLU A 580 17.39 -11.09 25.78
N TRP A 581 16.57 -11.50 24.80
CA TRP A 581 17.02 -12.38 23.72
C TRP A 581 17.54 -11.60 22.50
N SER A 582 18.86 -11.40 22.52
CA SER A 582 19.65 -10.78 21.45
C SER A 582 19.56 -11.51 20.11
N ALA A 583 19.60 -10.75 19.00
CA ALA A 583 19.65 -11.30 17.64
C ALA A 583 21.08 -11.23 17.06
N SER A 584 21.81 -12.35 17.07
CA SER A 584 23.06 -12.52 16.32
C SER A 584 23.44 -14.00 16.17
N GLU A 585 24.21 -14.33 15.12
CA GLU A 585 24.79 -15.67 14.81
C GLU A 585 23.72 -16.77 14.52
N VAL A 586 23.68 -17.44 13.37
CA VAL A 586 24.72 -18.28 12.75
C VAL A 586 24.51 -18.37 11.23
N TRP A 587 25.53 -17.99 10.46
CA TRP A 587 25.76 -18.41 9.07
C TRP A 587 27.28 -18.42 8.83
N ASP A 588 27.92 -19.59 8.93
CA ASP A 588 29.24 -19.86 8.32
C ASP A 588 29.65 -21.34 8.47
N ALA A 589 29.59 -22.13 7.38
CA ALA A 589 30.10 -23.50 7.31
C ALA A 589 30.17 -24.07 5.87
N GLU A 590 30.94 -23.44 4.97
CA GLU A 590 31.28 -24.03 3.66
C GLU A 590 32.30 -25.19 3.78
N PRO A 591 32.44 -26.07 2.76
CA PRO A 591 32.80 -27.47 2.98
C PRO A 591 34.29 -27.79 3.05
N ARG A 592 34.64 -28.85 3.79
CA ARG A 592 35.99 -29.45 3.77
C ARG A 592 36.05 -30.65 2.82
N LEU A 593 36.67 -30.43 1.65
CA LEU A 593 37.28 -31.50 0.85
C LEU A 593 38.61 -31.93 1.49
N ALA A 594 38.81 -33.23 1.72
CA ALA A 594 40.11 -33.82 2.04
C ALA A 594 40.17 -35.29 1.62
N ASP A 595 41.32 -35.71 1.09
CA ASP A 595 41.61 -37.04 0.53
C ASP A 595 41.25 -38.24 1.40
N ARG A 596 40.91 -39.35 0.71
CA ARG A 596 41.61 -40.62 0.91
C ARG A 596 41.63 -41.49 -0.35
N ARG A 597 42.84 -41.90 -0.76
CA ARG A 597 43.11 -42.92 -1.78
C ARG A 597 43.48 -44.24 -1.10
N GLY A 598 43.25 -45.36 -1.80
CA GLY A 598 43.81 -46.68 -1.50
C GLY A 598 43.09 -47.47 -0.40
N GLU A 599 43.10 -48.80 -0.38
CA GLU A 599 43.70 -49.76 -1.33
C GLU A 599 42.91 -51.09 -1.30
N ASP A 600 42.93 -51.80 -2.43
CA ASP A 600 42.77 -53.25 -2.68
C ASP A 600 41.94 -54.17 -1.74
N ALA A 601 40.95 -54.88 -2.32
CA ALA A 601 40.97 -56.35 -2.47
C ALA A 601 39.69 -56.95 -3.10
N GLU A 602 39.86 -57.67 -4.22
CA GLU A 602 38.97 -58.75 -4.70
C GLU A 602 39.42 -60.12 -4.11
N PRO A 603 38.71 -61.28 -4.25
CA PRO A 603 37.60 -61.58 -5.17
C PRO A 603 36.38 -62.32 -4.55
N ALA A 604 35.46 -62.78 -5.41
CA ALA A 604 34.31 -63.64 -5.09
C ALA A 604 34.68 -65.12 -4.79
N PRO A 605 33.69 -65.97 -4.48
CA PRO A 605 33.37 -67.02 -5.46
C PRO A 605 31.86 -67.23 -5.74
N GLU A 606 31.58 -68.11 -6.70
CA GLU A 606 30.29 -68.39 -7.34
C GLU A 606 29.41 -69.41 -6.56
N ALA A 607 28.09 -69.44 -6.84
CA ALA A 607 27.24 -70.61 -6.59
C ALA A 607 25.94 -70.60 -7.42
N GLU A 608 25.54 -71.78 -7.91
CA GLU A 608 24.28 -72.06 -8.64
C GLU A 608 23.52 -73.25 -7.95
N ALA A 609 22.29 -73.65 -8.28
CA ALA A 609 21.45 -73.25 -9.42
C ALA A 609 19.96 -72.97 -9.09
N PRO A 610 19.00 -73.92 -9.16
CA PRO A 610 18.01 -73.74 -10.21
C PRO A 610 16.53 -73.64 -9.79
N ILE A 611 15.82 -72.92 -10.65
CA ILE A 611 14.40 -72.96 -11.01
C ILE A 611 13.61 -74.19 -10.50
N SER A 612 12.56 -73.92 -9.71
CA SER A 612 11.29 -74.67 -9.68
C SER A 612 10.22 -73.82 -8.96
N GLY A 613 8.93 -73.83 -9.30
CA GLY A 613 8.24 -74.50 -10.40
C GLY A 613 6.83 -73.90 -10.58
N THR A 614 6.21 -74.08 -11.75
CA THR A 614 4.99 -73.38 -12.14
C THR A 614 3.73 -73.88 -11.42
N HIS A 615 2.89 -72.98 -10.93
CA HIS A 615 1.46 -73.25 -10.73
C HIS A 615 0.62 -72.05 -11.18
N MET A 616 -0.24 -72.27 -12.18
CA MET A 616 -1.33 -71.34 -12.51
C MET A 616 -2.62 -71.83 -11.85
N ALA A 617 -3.44 -70.89 -11.41
CA ALA A 617 -4.88 -71.01 -11.22
C ALA A 617 -5.53 -69.79 -11.89
N PRO A 618 -6.76 -69.89 -12.43
CA PRO A 618 -7.39 -68.81 -13.19
C PRO A 618 -7.85 -67.66 -12.27
N PRO A 619 -8.09 -66.45 -12.83
CA PRO A 619 -8.75 -65.38 -12.11
C PRO A 619 -10.26 -65.64 -11.98
N ASP A 620 -10.82 -65.36 -10.81
CA ASP A 620 -12.27 -65.13 -10.67
C ASP A 620 -12.61 -63.70 -11.13
N GLU A 621 -13.73 -63.54 -11.83
CA GLU A 621 -14.19 -62.25 -12.35
C GLU A 621 -15.03 -61.50 -11.31
N GLU A 622 -14.46 -60.48 -10.66
CA GLU A 622 -15.22 -59.46 -9.93
C GLU A 622 -15.40 -58.17 -10.76
N PRO A 623 -16.51 -57.43 -10.59
CA PRO A 623 -17.01 -56.53 -11.62
C PRO A 623 -16.18 -55.25 -11.78
N VAL A 624 -15.94 -54.88 -13.05
CA VAL A 624 -15.37 -53.59 -13.40
C VAL A 624 -16.35 -52.48 -13.02
N GLN A 625 -16.12 -51.85 -11.87
CA GLN A 625 -16.70 -50.54 -11.58
C GLN A 625 -16.09 -49.51 -12.54
N MET A 626 -16.83 -49.18 -13.61
CA MET A 626 -16.55 -48.04 -14.46
C MET A 626 -16.60 -46.77 -13.59
N THR A 627 -15.43 -46.30 -13.15
CA THR A 627 -15.31 -44.96 -12.57
C THR A 627 -15.55 -43.98 -13.71
N GLN A 628 -16.69 -43.27 -13.69
CA GLN A 628 -16.96 -42.25 -14.70
C GLN A 628 -15.89 -41.16 -14.61
N VAL A 629 -15.07 -41.05 -15.67
CA VAL A 629 -14.39 -39.79 -16.00
C VAL A 629 -15.47 -38.85 -16.53
N GLY A 630 -15.47 -37.59 -16.09
CA GLY A 630 -16.42 -36.60 -16.59
C GLY A 630 -16.10 -36.26 -18.04
N VAL A 631 -17.08 -36.38 -18.94
CA VAL A 631 -16.89 -36.19 -20.39
C VAL A 631 -16.26 -34.83 -20.71
N ALA A 632 -16.67 -33.78 -19.99
CA ALA A 632 -16.18 -32.41 -20.15
C ALA A 632 -14.65 -32.22 -19.99
N ASP A 633 -13.94 -33.12 -19.30
CA ASP A 633 -12.47 -33.05 -19.18
C ASP A 633 -11.76 -33.50 -20.48
N GLU A 634 -12.32 -34.43 -21.25
CA GLU A 634 -11.70 -34.90 -22.50
C GLU A 634 -12.02 -33.96 -23.66
N ASP A 635 -13.25 -33.45 -23.78
CA ASP A 635 -13.64 -32.47 -24.81
C ASP A 635 -12.78 -31.18 -24.71
N MET A 636 -12.49 -30.73 -23.49
CA MET A 636 -11.57 -29.61 -23.22
C MET A 636 -10.11 -29.96 -23.57
N ARG A 637 -9.72 -31.24 -23.41
CA ARG A 637 -8.37 -31.74 -23.71
C ARG A 637 -8.14 -31.81 -25.22
N GLU A 638 -9.12 -32.32 -25.96
CA GLU A 638 -9.15 -32.38 -27.43
C GLU A 638 -9.09 -30.98 -28.03
N LEU A 639 -9.96 -30.05 -27.59
CA LEU A 639 -9.91 -28.65 -28.04
C LEU A 639 -8.56 -27.98 -27.76
N LEU A 640 -7.91 -28.28 -26.62
CA LEU A 640 -6.57 -27.75 -26.31
C LEU A 640 -5.44 -28.41 -27.11
N GLU A 641 -5.60 -29.63 -27.60
CA GLU A 641 -4.62 -30.29 -28.49
C GLU A 641 -4.80 -29.78 -29.94
N ASP A 642 -6.04 -29.62 -30.41
CA ASP A 642 -6.37 -29.06 -31.73
C ASP A 642 -5.94 -27.60 -31.88
N VAL A 643 -6.27 -26.74 -30.92
CA VAL A 643 -5.88 -25.31 -30.95
C VAL A 643 -4.36 -25.12 -30.88
N ARG A 644 -3.62 -26.07 -30.30
CA ARG A 644 -2.15 -26.11 -30.32
C ARG A 644 -1.55 -26.71 -31.60
N GLY A 645 -2.30 -27.55 -32.31
CA GLY A 645 -1.92 -28.12 -33.60
C GLY A 645 -2.27 -27.22 -34.79
N SER A 646 -3.23 -26.30 -34.63
CA SER A 646 -3.71 -25.43 -35.70
C SER A 646 -2.69 -24.38 -36.14
N SER A 647 -2.61 -24.13 -37.45
CA SER A 647 -1.94 -22.95 -38.02
C SER A 647 -2.77 -21.67 -37.87
N ASP A 648 -4.05 -21.80 -37.50
CA ASP A 648 -4.98 -20.71 -37.17
C ASP A 648 -5.72 -21.07 -35.87
N PRO A 649 -5.18 -20.70 -34.69
CA PRO A 649 -5.82 -20.95 -33.40
C PRO A 649 -7.09 -20.10 -33.20
N ALA A 650 -7.14 -18.91 -33.80
CA ALA A 650 -8.23 -17.95 -33.59
C ALA A 650 -9.50 -18.37 -34.34
N GLY A 651 -9.39 -18.69 -35.64
CA GLY A 651 -10.52 -19.18 -36.44
C GLY A 651 -11.09 -20.52 -35.96
N LEU A 652 -10.26 -21.36 -35.31
CA LEU A 652 -10.73 -22.60 -34.67
C LEU A 652 -11.55 -22.29 -33.41
N LEU A 653 -11.08 -21.38 -32.55
CA LEU A 653 -11.82 -20.94 -31.36
C LEU A 653 -13.09 -20.14 -31.71
N GLU A 654 -13.07 -19.35 -32.78
CA GLU A 654 -14.25 -18.68 -33.31
C GLU A 654 -15.29 -19.70 -33.80
N GLY A 655 -14.90 -20.66 -34.65
CA GLY A 655 -15.79 -21.72 -35.13
C GLY A 655 -16.35 -22.60 -34.00
N ALA A 656 -15.54 -22.87 -32.96
CA ALA A 656 -16.00 -23.57 -31.75
C ALA A 656 -16.99 -22.73 -30.93
N LEU A 657 -16.78 -21.42 -30.83
CA LEU A 657 -17.70 -20.50 -30.15
C LEU A 657 -19.01 -20.35 -30.92
N GLU A 658 -18.98 -20.13 -32.23
CA GLU A 658 -20.20 -20.02 -33.04
C GLU A 658 -21.00 -21.33 -33.02
N GLY A 659 -20.32 -22.48 -33.11
CA GLY A 659 -20.94 -23.79 -32.92
C GLY A 659 -21.58 -23.98 -31.54
N ALA A 660 -20.99 -23.43 -30.47
CA ALA A 660 -21.57 -23.45 -29.13
C ALA A 660 -22.82 -22.55 -29.02
N LEU A 661 -22.73 -21.32 -29.56
CA LEU A 661 -23.79 -20.31 -29.55
C LEU A 661 -25.02 -20.74 -30.38
N ASP A 662 -24.82 -21.27 -31.58
CA ASP A 662 -25.90 -21.73 -32.48
C ASP A 662 -26.67 -22.93 -31.91
N ASN A 663 -26.00 -23.80 -31.13
CA ASN A 663 -26.63 -24.93 -30.46
C ASN A 663 -27.17 -24.59 -29.05
N GLY A 664 -26.80 -23.44 -28.49
CA GLY A 664 -27.14 -23.05 -27.12
C GLY A 664 -26.44 -23.87 -26.03
N ASP A 665 -25.27 -24.45 -26.29
CA ASP A 665 -24.50 -25.24 -25.31
C ASP A 665 -23.70 -24.32 -24.38
N GLU A 666 -24.31 -23.99 -23.24
CA GLU A 666 -23.72 -23.20 -22.15
C GLU A 666 -22.37 -23.77 -21.65
N ASP A 667 -22.24 -25.10 -21.60
CA ASP A 667 -21.00 -25.74 -21.17
C ASP A 667 -19.94 -25.69 -22.29
N ALA A 668 -20.31 -25.69 -23.57
CA ALA A 668 -19.37 -25.43 -24.67
C ALA A 668 -18.86 -23.98 -24.66
N VAL A 669 -19.72 -22.99 -24.43
CA VAL A 669 -19.29 -21.59 -24.30
C VAL A 669 -18.31 -21.44 -23.12
N ARG A 670 -18.59 -22.10 -21.99
CA ARG A 670 -17.66 -22.18 -20.84
C ARG A 670 -16.35 -22.91 -21.18
N ARG A 671 -16.39 -24.01 -21.94
CA ARG A 671 -15.17 -24.71 -22.42
C ARG A 671 -14.31 -23.77 -23.27
N VAL A 672 -14.89 -23.03 -24.21
CA VAL A 672 -14.16 -22.05 -25.05
C VAL A 672 -13.55 -20.93 -24.21
N LEU A 673 -14.30 -20.34 -23.26
CA LEU A 673 -13.78 -19.31 -22.35
C LEU A 673 -12.56 -19.81 -21.54
N MET A 674 -12.63 -21.04 -20.99
CA MET A 674 -11.50 -21.65 -20.28
C MET A 674 -10.28 -21.94 -21.16
N VAL A 675 -10.44 -22.02 -22.48
CA VAL A 675 -9.32 -22.13 -23.44
C VAL A 675 -8.77 -20.75 -23.81
N LEU A 676 -9.63 -19.75 -24.04
CA LEU A 676 -9.23 -18.35 -24.27
C LEU A 676 -8.38 -17.80 -23.12
N ASP A 677 -8.81 -18.02 -21.87
CA ASP A 677 -8.07 -17.63 -20.65
C ASP A 677 -6.71 -18.31 -20.52
N ARG A 678 -6.54 -19.52 -21.08
CA ARG A 678 -5.26 -20.26 -21.08
C ARG A 678 -4.32 -19.86 -22.22
N LEU A 679 -4.78 -19.05 -23.17
CA LEU A 679 -4.05 -18.71 -24.41
C LEU A 679 -3.90 -17.19 -24.58
N ALA A 680 -3.65 -16.47 -23.48
CA ALA A 680 -3.53 -15.01 -23.37
C ALA A 680 -2.37 -14.35 -24.17
N THR A 681 -1.81 -15.04 -25.17
CA THR A 681 -0.82 -14.52 -26.14
C THR A 681 -1.41 -14.27 -27.53
N ILE A 682 -2.70 -14.57 -27.76
CA ILE A 682 -3.39 -14.35 -29.04
C ILE A 682 -4.21 -13.06 -28.94
N THR A 683 -3.89 -12.07 -29.79
CA THR A 683 -4.43 -10.70 -29.72
C THR A 683 -5.93 -10.61 -30.05
N GLU A 684 -6.50 -11.62 -30.70
CA GLU A 684 -7.91 -11.65 -31.11
C GLU A 684 -8.84 -12.26 -30.05
N ASN A 685 -8.29 -12.85 -28.98
CA ASN A 685 -9.06 -13.53 -27.93
C ASN A 685 -10.05 -12.61 -27.20
N ASP A 686 -9.75 -11.32 -27.04
CA ASP A 686 -10.59 -10.39 -26.27
C ASP A 686 -11.96 -10.14 -26.93
N VAL A 687 -12.04 -10.23 -28.26
CA VAL A 687 -13.31 -10.11 -29.01
C VAL A 687 -14.18 -11.35 -28.78
N LEU A 688 -13.59 -12.55 -28.92
CA LEU A 688 -14.29 -13.82 -28.67
C LEU A 688 -14.72 -13.95 -27.21
N ARG A 689 -13.85 -13.53 -26.27
CA ARG A 689 -14.13 -13.48 -24.83
C ARG A 689 -15.34 -12.58 -24.52
N THR A 690 -15.37 -11.38 -25.09
CA THR A 690 -16.46 -10.43 -24.87
C THR A 690 -17.78 -11.00 -25.40
N ARG A 691 -17.79 -11.50 -26.64
CA ARG A 691 -18.97 -12.12 -27.28
C ARG A 691 -19.51 -13.33 -26.49
N ALA A 692 -18.63 -14.14 -25.91
CA ALA A 692 -19.01 -15.29 -25.08
C ALA A 692 -19.59 -14.86 -23.71
N LEU A 693 -19.04 -13.84 -23.07
CA LEU A 693 -19.51 -13.31 -21.78
C LEU A 693 -20.84 -12.56 -21.92
N GLU A 694 -21.01 -11.75 -22.97
CA GLU A 694 -22.28 -11.08 -23.30
C GLU A 694 -23.42 -12.08 -23.51
N TRP A 695 -23.16 -13.20 -24.18
CA TRP A 695 -24.17 -14.24 -24.38
C TRP A 695 -24.52 -14.96 -23.08
N LEU A 696 -23.55 -15.34 -22.25
CA LEU A 696 -23.84 -15.94 -20.93
C LEU A 696 -24.65 -14.99 -20.04
N ALA A 697 -24.32 -13.69 -20.04
CA ALA A 697 -25.08 -12.66 -19.32
C ALA A 697 -26.48 -12.39 -19.90
N SER A 698 -26.83 -12.96 -21.05
CA SER A 698 -28.18 -12.93 -21.62
C SER A 698 -29.07 -14.12 -21.22
N LEU A 699 -28.53 -15.06 -20.43
CA LEU A 699 -29.22 -16.23 -19.89
C LEU A 699 -29.57 -16.12 -18.39
N GLU A 700 -29.07 -15.09 -17.69
CA GLU A 700 -29.34 -14.79 -16.27
C GLU A 700 -30.51 -13.82 -16.07
#